data_AF-A0A9W6F2V7-F1
#
_entry.id   AF-A0A9W6F2V7-F1
#
_cell.length_a   1.000
_cell.length_b   1.000
_cell.length_c   1.000
_cell.angle_alpha   90.00
_cell.angle_beta   90.00
_cell.angle_gamma   90.00
#
_symmetry.space_group_name_H-M   'P 1'
#
loop_
_entity.id
_entity.type
_entity.pdbx_description
1 polymer ?
#
loop_
_entity_poly.entity_id
_entity_poly.type
_entity_poly.pdbx_seq_one_letter_code
_entity_poly.pdbx_strand_id
1 'polypeptide(L)'
;MPTMAGHSSSGANGSSGGGASGAAGGGTRSAGGAGTTAVSPSASVAAGAASLRAFSASAGGAPPKSAAVSIAPPATAAAAAAAAAAVSPRSSSAERMYNAKQLTEALKSGLAAVNEQLQVLAILDGTALSWPGVSQSVDDLTFLTDMVAQTTNRLEAASRGLQVQLGEATAETAALRESLGSATSRRDELQRQLNVVHRELREARVALEDAKKDAQQVRQELWGVEKQRADTASELDRARQEVEQLRGEVGELRSTNSDQAASLASLKEELAARRADVGHLKQLAAEVRSANEHLRKQLAAAQEAAGAAAGSLQHARSEKQHYEREVGRLDEECSRLGAELDRTSRELGRLREWQDVLKKVEADKLLEEQEAHGRTRAEAEARAAEADKREALLRADLRAREDRLAGRDAELDTQRRANGLLQLQIKDLQKQLSMCHGERSAAATARDDQRAAVAKLQSDIQRMRLEAAQRDKERAVGESAAREAAAAEKAKLQAQLEEAGREAALARTLSDSWQRELREARSRISALGRELEAVRSQLNEGKVEHVRSGAAAEGQVVALRAQLAAREEEVRRVKLDAASVQKQLEKAIERLQREVDAGAAEVARLKGVEDAALFTRLPPVARAATIHEELEALRKALRDRMAGAGAGGASAHLPLSAPVLDSHSHSPLSSPVGPAAPPPPGPSLPALVG
;
A
#
# COMPACT_ATOMS: atom_id res chain seq x y z
N MET A 1 -106.78 -39.08 48.96
CA MET A 1 -107.07 -37.76 48.36
C MET A 1 -105.93 -37.44 47.37
N PRO A 2 -106.24 -36.89 46.18
CA PRO A 2 -105.46 -37.02 44.91
C PRO A 2 -104.40 -35.92 44.67
N THR A 3 -103.61 -35.83 43.58
CA THR A 3 -103.54 -36.52 42.24
C THR A 3 -102.20 -37.28 42.04
N MET A 4 -101.84 -38.01 40.96
CA MET A 4 -102.22 -38.17 39.53
C MET A 4 -101.61 -37.17 38.49
N ALA A 5 -101.15 -37.74 37.36
CA ALA A 5 -100.64 -37.16 36.09
C ALA A 5 -99.28 -36.39 36.12
N GLY A 6 -98.40 -36.44 35.11
CA GLY A 6 -98.34 -37.26 33.87
C GLY A 6 -98.19 -36.45 32.56
N HIS A 7 -97.47 -37.00 31.56
CA HIS A 7 -97.41 -36.56 30.13
C HIS A 7 -96.69 -35.20 29.87
N SER A 8 -96.14 -34.86 28.69
CA SER A 8 -95.74 -35.59 27.45
C SER A 8 -94.97 -34.68 26.49
N SER A 9 -94.24 -35.26 25.51
CA SER A 9 -93.90 -34.67 24.19
C SER A 9 -92.89 -33.49 24.18
N SER A 10 -92.22 -33.09 23.08
CA SER A 10 -92.09 -33.59 21.69
C SER A 10 -90.80 -33.05 21.05
N GLY A 11 -90.20 -33.80 20.10
CA GLY A 11 -89.70 -33.35 18.78
C GLY A 11 -88.69 -32.19 18.65
N ALA A 12 -88.06 -31.94 17.50
CA ALA A 12 -87.83 -32.71 16.27
C ALA A 12 -86.69 -32.04 15.47
N ASN A 13 -86.33 -32.60 14.30
CA ASN A 13 -85.26 -32.19 13.36
C ASN A 13 -83.82 -32.60 13.76
N GLY A 14 -83.01 -33.23 12.90
CA GLY A 14 -83.22 -33.68 11.52
C GLY A 14 -82.26 -33.04 10.51
N SER A 15 -82.02 -33.75 9.41
CA SER A 15 -81.12 -33.40 8.28
C SER A 15 -79.60 -33.60 8.53
N SER A 16 -78.78 -34.09 7.60
CA SER A 16 -79.01 -35.00 6.45
C SER A 16 -77.68 -35.29 5.72
N GLY A 17 -77.50 -36.52 5.24
CA GLY A 17 -76.56 -36.85 4.15
C GLY A 17 -75.13 -37.25 4.58
N GLY A 18 -74.49 -38.24 3.95
CA GLY A 18 -75.00 -39.16 2.93
C GLY A 18 -73.94 -39.62 1.94
N GLY A 19 -73.72 -40.94 1.85
CA GLY A 19 -72.93 -41.59 0.80
C GLY A 19 -71.39 -41.47 0.93
N ALA A 20 -70.59 -42.39 0.38
CA ALA A 20 -70.94 -43.65 -0.28
C ALA A 20 -69.75 -44.65 -0.27
N SER A 21 -70.05 -45.89 -0.69
CA SER A 21 -69.14 -46.97 -1.12
C SER A 21 -67.86 -46.55 -1.87
N GLY A 22 -66.79 -47.34 -1.91
CA GLY A 22 -66.59 -48.74 -1.47
C GLY A 22 -65.49 -49.44 -2.32
N ALA A 23 -65.50 -50.79 -2.35
CA ALA A 23 -64.58 -51.69 -3.07
C ALA A 23 -63.09 -51.67 -2.58
N ALA A 24 -62.39 -52.77 -2.25
CA ALA A 24 -62.32 -54.18 -2.73
C ALA A 24 -61.19 -54.43 -3.77
N GLY A 25 -60.52 -55.59 -3.63
CA GLY A 25 -59.27 -55.98 -4.33
C GLY A 25 -58.05 -55.75 -3.40
N GLY A 26 -57.25 -56.75 -3.00
CA GLY A 26 -56.61 -57.81 -3.80
C GLY A 26 -55.14 -57.39 -4.01
N GLY A 27 -54.09 -58.09 -3.62
CA GLY A 27 -53.95 -59.49 -3.24
C GLY A 27 -53.06 -60.22 -4.25
N THR A 28 -51.74 -60.23 -4.05
CA THR A 28 -50.80 -61.17 -4.72
C THR A 28 -49.49 -61.31 -3.92
N ARG A 29 -48.82 -62.45 -4.13
CA ARG A 29 -47.56 -62.86 -3.49
C ARG A 29 -46.36 -62.66 -4.45
N SER A 30 -45.16 -62.79 -3.87
CA SER A 30 -44.00 -63.50 -4.43
C SER A 30 -43.01 -62.76 -5.34
N ALA A 31 -41.79 -63.31 -5.35
CA ALA A 31 -40.53 -62.93 -6.00
C ALA A 31 -39.75 -61.79 -5.28
N GLY A 32 -38.47 -61.94 -4.93
CA GLY A 32 -37.48 -62.97 -5.30
C GLY A 32 -36.60 -62.46 -6.44
N GLY A 33 -35.48 -61.83 -6.09
CA GLY A 33 -34.54 -61.24 -7.04
C GLY A 33 -33.16 -61.06 -6.39
N ALA A 34 -32.25 -61.99 -6.66
CA ALA A 34 -30.85 -61.87 -6.26
C ALA A 34 -30.11 -60.87 -7.15
N GLY A 35 -29.22 -60.07 -6.56
CA GLY A 35 -28.44 -59.04 -7.25
C GLY A 35 -26.96 -59.07 -6.84
N THR A 36 -26.27 -60.15 -7.19
CA THR A 36 -24.83 -60.31 -6.94
C THR A 36 -23.99 -59.71 -8.06
N THR A 37 -23.27 -58.62 -7.78
CA THR A 37 -22.04 -58.21 -8.50
C THR A 37 -21.08 -57.63 -7.46
N ALA A 38 -20.02 -58.31 -7.02
CA ALA A 38 -18.84 -58.72 -7.78
C ALA A 38 -18.00 -57.52 -8.26
N VAL A 39 -17.18 -56.97 -7.36
CA VAL A 39 -15.99 -56.18 -7.71
C VAL A 39 -14.79 -56.82 -7.00
N SER A 40 -14.14 -57.75 -7.71
CA SER A 40 -12.85 -58.32 -7.33
C SER A 40 -11.69 -57.45 -7.83
N PRO A 41 -10.49 -57.55 -7.24
CA PRO A 41 -9.39 -56.64 -7.54
C PRO A 41 -8.70 -56.95 -8.87
N SER A 42 -7.90 -56.02 -9.38
CA SER A 42 -6.94 -56.30 -10.45
C SER A 42 -5.64 -55.53 -10.22
N ALA A 43 -4.57 -56.28 -10.03
CA ALA A 43 -3.20 -55.82 -10.06
C ALA A 43 -2.50 -56.45 -11.26
N SER A 44 -1.97 -55.62 -12.17
CA SER A 44 -0.95 -55.96 -13.16
C SER A 44 -0.48 -54.64 -13.79
N VAL A 45 0.77 -54.19 -13.66
CA VAL A 45 2.07 -54.77 -14.11
C VAL A 45 2.42 -54.38 -15.56
N ALA A 46 3.70 -53.99 -15.73
CA ALA A 46 4.49 -53.88 -16.96
C ALA A 46 4.30 -52.65 -17.90
N ALA A 47 5.26 -51.73 -17.75
CA ALA A 47 6.33 -51.43 -18.74
C ALA A 47 5.99 -50.97 -20.17
N GLY A 48 6.79 -50.01 -20.66
CA GLY A 48 7.12 -49.94 -22.10
C GLY A 48 7.54 -48.57 -22.63
N ALA A 49 8.83 -48.43 -22.98
CA ALA A 49 9.44 -47.59 -24.04
C ALA A 49 8.92 -46.13 -24.24
N ALA A 50 9.70 -45.07 -23.99
CA ALA A 50 10.95 -44.65 -24.65
C ALA A 50 10.79 -44.01 -26.05
N SER A 51 11.17 -42.72 -26.17
CA SER A 51 11.64 -41.98 -27.37
C SER A 51 11.37 -40.47 -27.22
N LEU A 52 12.17 -39.53 -27.74
CA LEU A 52 13.58 -39.51 -28.16
C LEU A 52 13.98 -38.04 -28.49
N ARG A 53 15.29 -37.76 -28.54
CA ARG A 53 15.97 -36.55 -29.07
C ARG A 53 15.81 -35.25 -28.24
N ALA A 54 16.87 -34.58 -27.76
CA ALA A 54 18.24 -34.27 -28.23
C ALA A 54 18.36 -33.00 -29.09
N PHE A 55 19.01 -31.98 -28.52
CA PHE A 55 19.72 -30.84 -29.14
C PHE A 55 20.38 -30.07 -27.96
N SER A 56 21.59 -29.50 -28.02
CA SER A 56 22.84 -29.81 -28.73
C SER A 56 23.98 -29.05 -28.04
N ALA A 57 25.22 -29.53 -28.10
CA ALA A 57 26.38 -28.79 -27.58
C ALA A 57 26.79 -27.61 -28.49
N SER A 58 27.21 -26.49 -27.89
CA SER A 58 28.05 -25.42 -28.47
C SER A 58 28.48 -24.53 -27.29
N ALA A 59 29.73 -24.32 -26.89
CA ALA A 59 31.03 -24.25 -27.56
C ALA A 59 31.21 -23.02 -28.47
N GLY A 60 31.91 -21.99 -27.99
CA GLY A 60 32.52 -20.93 -28.83
C GLY A 60 32.51 -19.51 -28.25
N GLY A 61 33.62 -18.78 -28.37
CA GLY A 61 33.72 -17.32 -28.12
C GLY A 61 34.19 -16.93 -26.71
N ALA A 62 35.45 -17.11 -26.28
CA ALA A 62 36.68 -16.51 -26.82
C ALA A 62 36.60 -14.97 -26.96
N PRO A 63 37.20 -14.17 -26.05
CA PRO A 63 37.31 -12.72 -26.23
C PRO A 63 38.28 -12.39 -27.39
N PRO A 64 38.02 -11.34 -28.18
CA PRO A 64 38.89 -11.00 -29.30
C PRO A 64 40.26 -10.53 -28.82
N LYS A 65 41.31 -11.14 -29.37
CA LYS A 65 42.69 -10.67 -29.21
C LYS A 65 42.79 -9.23 -29.72
N SER A 66 43.04 -8.28 -28.82
CA SER A 66 43.51 -6.95 -29.19
C SER A 66 44.90 -7.08 -29.81
N ALA A 67 44.94 -7.21 -31.14
CA ALA A 67 46.19 -7.22 -31.89
C ALA A 67 46.87 -5.86 -31.71
N ALA A 68 47.90 -5.82 -30.86
CA ALA A 68 48.83 -4.72 -30.81
C ALA A 68 49.61 -4.67 -32.13
N VAL A 69 49.05 -3.98 -33.12
CA VAL A 69 49.76 -3.61 -34.34
C VAL A 69 50.80 -2.56 -33.94
N SER A 70 51.95 -3.05 -33.52
CA SER A 70 53.16 -2.26 -33.34
C SER A 70 53.58 -1.75 -34.72
N ILE A 71 53.02 -0.62 -35.14
CA ILE A 71 53.51 0.13 -36.29
C ILE A 71 54.92 0.62 -35.94
N ALA A 72 55.92 -0.07 -36.48
CA ALA A 72 57.30 0.36 -36.38
C ALA A 72 57.44 1.80 -36.89
N PRO A 73 58.18 2.68 -36.21
CA PRO A 73 58.42 4.02 -36.71
C PRO A 73 59.22 3.92 -38.03
N PRO A 74 58.84 4.66 -39.09
CA PRO A 74 59.67 4.75 -40.28
C PRO A 74 60.94 5.50 -39.93
N ALA A 75 62.03 4.76 -39.75
CA ALA A 75 63.37 5.31 -39.78
C ALA A 75 63.66 5.85 -41.20
N THR A 76 63.55 7.16 -41.40
CA THR A 76 64.07 7.89 -42.58
C THR A 76 63.90 9.40 -42.41
N ALA A 77 64.92 10.08 -41.86
CA ALA A 77 65.15 11.54 -42.02
C ALA A 77 66.46 12.06 -41.36
N ALA A 78 67.11 11.28 -40.49
CA ALA A 78 68.32 11.70 -39.78
C ALA A 78 69.64 11.54 -40.58
N ALA A 79 69.64 11.88 -41.87
CA ALA A 79 70.75 11.59 -42.79
C ALA A 79 71.13 12.74 -43.75
N ALA A 80 70.67 13.98 -43.52
CA ALA A 80 70.85 15.09 -44.47
C ALA A 80 71.22 16.46 -43.82
N ALA A 81 71.94 16.45 -42.70
CA ALA A 81 72.34 17.67 -41.97
C ALA A 81 73.80 17.66 -41.47
N ALA A 82 74.70 16.94 -42.16
CA ALA A 82 76.11 16.79 -41.75
C ALA A 82 77.10 16.93 -42.93
N ALA A 83 76.75 17.72 -43.95
CA ALA A 83 77.52 17.84 -45.21
C ALA A 83 77.71 19.31 -45.69
N ALA A 84 77.82 20.27 -44.76
CA ALA A 84 77.98 21.69 -45.07
C ALA A 84 79.03 22.42 -44.20
N ALA A 85 80.00 21.68 -43.65
CA ALA A 85 81.05 22.19 -42.77
C ALA A 85 82.46 21.81 -43.26
N ALA A 86 82.74 22.02 -44.54
CA ALA A 86 84.05 21.74 -45.15
C ALA A 86 84.31 22.60 -46.41
N VAL A 87 84.30 23.93 -46.27
CA VAL A 87 84.97 24.82 -47.23
C VAL A 87 86.14 25.46 -46.52
N SER A 88 87.30 24.81 -46.63
CA SER A 88 88.57 25.36 -46.15
C SER A 88 88.80 26.74 -46.78
N PRO A 89 89.28 27.74 -46.03
CA PRO A 89 89.72 28.99 -46.65
C PRO A 89 90.89 28.65 -47.56
N ARG A 90 90.67 28.71 -48.88
CA ARG A 90 91.77 28.76 -49.84
C ARG A 90 92.57 30.00 -49.50
N SER A 91 93.73 29.81 -48.91
CA SER A 91 94.73 30.85 -48.69
C SER A 91 95.07 31.42 -50.06
N SER A 92 94.47 32.56 -50.41
CA SER A 92 94.94 33.37 -51.52
C SER A 92 96.37 33.73 -51.18
N SER A 93 97.30 33.19 -51.98
CA SER A 93 98.68 33.66 -51.97
C SER A 93 98.63 35.16 -52.18
N ALA A 94 98.98 35.91 -51.13
CA ALA A 94 99.14 37.35 -51.20
C ALA A 94 100.41 37.66 -51.99
N GLU A 95 100.36 37.40 -53.30
CA GLU A 95 101.18 38.13 -54.24
C GLU A 95 101.02 39.60 -53.91
N ARG A 96 102.15 40.26 -53.65
CA ARG A 96 102.20 41.70 -53.39
C ARG A 96 102.00 42.45 -54.71
N MET A 97 100.87 42.22 -55.36
CA MET A 97 100.33 43.14 -56.34
C MET A 97 100.14 44.46 -55.60
N TYR A 98 100.99 45.43 -55.91
CA TYR A 98 100.86 46.79 -55.42
C TYR A 98 99.41 47.23 -55.63
N ASN A 99 98.77 47.73 -54.57
CA ASN A 99 97.41 48.25 -54.66
C ASN A 99 97.35 49.30 -55.79
N ALA A 100 96.26 49.38 -56.54
CA ALA A 100 96.09 50.37 -57.60
C ALA A 100 96.39 51.81 -57.11
N LYS A 101 96.10 52.10 -55.83
CA LYS A 101 96.56 53.32 -55.14
C LYS A 101 98.07 53.44 -55.00
N GLN A 102 98.75 52.40 -54.52
CA GLN A 102 100.21 52.38 -54.40
C GLN A 102 100.90 52.50 -55.76
N LEU A 103 100.33 51.92 -56.82
CA LEU A 103 100.84 52.11 -58.19
C LEU A 103 100.62 53.55 -58.69
N THR A 104 99.44 54.14 -58.45
CA THR A 104 99.18 55.53 -58.85
C THR A 104 99.98 56.55 -58.03
N GLU A 105 100.19 56.32 -56.74
CA GLU A 105 101.09 57.13 -55.89
C GLU A 105 102.55 56.99 -56.32
N ALA A 106 103.01 55.76 -56.63
CA ALA A 106 104.35 55.55 -57.18
C ALA A 106 104.56 56.24 -58.53
N LEU A 107 103.58 56.15 -59.44
CA LEU A 107 103.60 56.86 -60.73
C LEU A 107 103.60 58.39 -60.55
N LYS A 108 102.78 58.93 -59.64
CA LYS A 108 102.78 60.36 -59.31
C LYS A 108 104.10 60.83 -58.71
N SER A 109 104.71 60.06 -57.80
CA SER A 109 106.02 60.40 -57.23
C SER A 109 107.15 60.29 -58.27
N GLY A 110 107.07 59.31 -59.17
CA GLY A 110 108.02 59.16 -60.28
C GLY A 110 107.92 60.32 -61.28
N LEU A 111 106.70 60.74 -61.63
CA LEU A 111 106.47 61.93 -62.47
C LEU A 111 106.95 63.22 -61.79
N ALA A 112 106.72 63.37 -60.48
CA ALA A 112 107.25 64.50 -59.71
C ALA A 112 108.79 64.52 -59.74
N ALA A 113 109.44 63.37 -59.51
CA ALA A 113 110.91 63.26 -59.56
C ALA A 113 111.47 63.54 -60.97
N VAL A 114 110.79 63.12 -62.04
CA VAL A 114 111.17 63.46 -63.43
C VAL A 114 111.00 64.97 -63.70
N ASN A 115 109.93 65.58 -63.20
CA ASN A 115 109.71 67.03 -63.33
C ASN A 115 110.76 67.84 -62.55
N GLU A 116 111.10 67.42 -61.33
CA GLU A 116 112.21 68.00 -60.54
C GLU A 116 113.56 67.85 -61.28
N GLN A 117 113.85 66.68 -61.85
CA GLN A 117 115.06 66.47 -62.67
C GLN A 117 115.10 67.37 -63.91
N LEU A 118 113.97 67.57 -64.59
CA LEU A 118 113.84 68.49 -65.73
C LEU A 118 114.02 69.96 -65.30
N GLN A 119 113.52 70.36 -64.13
CA GLN A 119 113.77 71.69 -63.57
C GLN A 119 115.25 71.90 -63.23
N VAL A 120 115.92 70.89 -62.64
CA VAL A 120 117.36 70.93 -62.37
C VAL A 120 118.19 71.01 -63.66
N LEU A 121 117.83 70.25 -64.69
CA LEU A 121 118.47 70.32 -66.02
C LEU A 121 118.23 71.70 -66.69
N ALA A 122 117.08 72.31 -66.49
CA ALA A 122 116.80 73.64 -67.02
C ALA A 122 117.63 74.75 -66.34
N ILE A 123 117.94 74.60 -65.05
CA ILE A 123 118.85 75.50 -64.33
C ILE A 123 120.30 75.33 -64.79
N LEU A 124 120.70 74.10 -65.16
CA LEU A 124 122.07 73.78 -65.58
C LEU A 124 122.41 74.22 -67.02
N ASP A 125 121.54 73.93 -67.99
CA ASP A 125 121.85 74.07 -69.42
C ASP A 125 120.90 75.00 -70.19
N GLY A 126 119.91 75.60 -69.51
CA GLY A 126 118.95 76.57 -70.07
C GLY A 126 117.98 76.04 -71.15
N THR A 127 118.28 74.88 -71.75
CA THR A 127 117.62 74.34 -72.95
C THR A 127 116.72 73.14 -72.67
N ALA A 128 116.82 72.49 -71.51
CA ALA A 128 116.02 71.29 -71.20
C ALA A 128 114.50 71.54 -71.18
N LEU A 129 114.05 72.73 -70.77
CA LEU A 129 112.65 73.16 -70.89
C LEU A 129 112.26 73.64 -72.30
N SER A 130 113.24 73.90 -73.19
CA SER A 130 112.99 74.31 -74.57
C SER A 130 113.06 73.16 -75.58
N TRP A 131 113.17 71.91 -75.13
CA TRP A 131 113.10 70.73 -75.99
C TRP A 131 111.64 70.52 -76.46
N PRO A 132 111.34 70.67 -77.77
CA PRO A 132 109.96 70.60 -78.26
C PRO A 132 109.34 69.24 -77.94
N GLY A 133 108.20 69.25 -77.24
CA GLY A 133 107.45 68.05 -76.86
C GLY A 133 107.80 67.43 -75.50
N VAL A 134 108.86 67.88 -74.80
CA VAL A 134 109.19 67.32 -73.47
C VAL A 134 108.17 67.78 -72.42
N SER A 135 107.86 69.09 -72.33
CA SER A 135 106.78 69.58 -71.45
C SER A 135 105.47 68.88 -71.78
N GLN A 136 105.08 68.85 -73.07
CA GLN A 136 103.86 68.20 -73.52
C GLN A 136 103.79 66.72 -73.10
N SER A 137 104.88 65.97 -73.19
CA SER A 137 104.87 64.56 -72.78
C SER A 137 104.79 64.38 -71.26
N VAL A 138 105.32 65.30 -70.45
CA VAL A 138 105.11 65.31 -68.99
C VAL A 138 103.69 65.71 -68.62
N ASP A 139 103.11 66.69 -69.33
CA ASP A 139 101.72 67.12 -69.17
C ASP A 139 100.75 66.00 -69.57
N ASP A 140 100.99 65.33 -70.70
CA ASP A 140 100.24 64.17 -71.18
C ASP A 140 100.35 62.98 -70.22
N LEU A 141 101.54 62.67 -69.70
CA LEU A 141 101.75 61.61 -68.69
C LEU A 141 101.08 61.95 -67.35
N THR A 142 101.07 63.22 -66.95
CA THR A 142 100.38 63.70 -65.74
C THR A 142 98.86 63.55 -65.94
N PHE A 143 98.32 63.98 -67.08
CA PHE A 143 96.93 63.80 -67.46
C PHE A 143 96.52 62.32 -67.50
N LEU A 144 97.33 61.45 -68.12
CA LEU A 144 97.10 60.00 -68.12
C LEU A 144 97.14 59.43 -66.70
N THR A 145 98.05 59.88 -65.84
CA THR A 145 98.13 59.43 -64.45
C THR A 145 96.93 59.88 -63.62
N ASP A 146 96.42 61.09 -63.83
CA ASP A 146 95.18 61.57 -63.21
C ASP A 146 93.93 60.87 -63.77
N MET A 147 93.89 60.55 -65.07
CA MET A 147 92.84 59.74 -65.66
C MET A 147 92.85 58.30 -65.12
N VAL A 148 94.04 57.71 -64.93
CA VAL A 148 94.20 56.41 -64.26
C VAL A 148 93.77 56.51 -62.80
N ALA A 149 94.15 57.55 -62.05
CA ALA A 149 93.70 57.77 -60.68
C ALA A 149 92.17 58.00 -60.59
N GLN A 150 91.56 58.66 -61.57
CA GLN A 150 90.11 58.86 -61.62
C GLN A 150 89.38 57.55 -61.95
N THR A 151 89.91 56.74 -62.88
CA THR A 151 89.31 55.45 -63.24
C THR A 151 89.50 54.41 -62.13
N THR A 152 90.65 54.35 -61.44
CA THR A 152 90.82 53.48 -60.27
C THR A 152 89.92 53.89 -59.11
N ASN A 153 89.75 55.19 -58.83
CA ASN A 153 88.78 55.66 -57.83
C ASN A 153 87.33 55.32 -58.21
N ARG A 154 86.94 55.42 -59.49
CA ARG A 154 85.62 54.97 -59.97
C ARG A 154 85.44 53.46 -59.81
N LEU A 155 86.46 52.66 -60.16
CA LEU A 155 86.43 51.20 -60.02
C LEU A 155 86.42 50.76 -58.55
N GLU A 156 87.13 51.46 -57.66
CA GLU A 156 87.03 51.23 -56.21
C GLU A 156 85.65 51.60 -55.67
N ALA A 157 85.08 52.74 -56.09
CA ALA A 157 83.74 53.14 -55.67
C ALA A 157 82.68 52.13 -56.16
N ALA A 158 82.80 51.65 -57.41
CA ALA A 158 81.96 50.59 -57.95
C ALA A 158 82.16 49.26 -57.21
N SER A 159 83.41 48.89 -56.88
CA SER A 159 83.73 47.69 -56.09
C SER A 159 83.13 47.74 -54.69
N ARG A 160 83.24 48.89 -54.00
CA ARG A 160 82.58 49.12 -52.70
C ARG A 160 81.05 49.10 -52.83
N GLY A 161 80.50 49.68 -53.89
CA GLY A 161 79.06 49.62 -54.18
C GLY A 161 78.57 48.18 -54.40
N LEU A 162 79.29 47.37 -55.17
CA LEU A 162 79.02 45.95 -55.39
C LEU A 162 79.20 45.13 -54.09
N GLN A 163 80.16 45.48 -53.23
CA GLN A 163 80.32 44.85 -51.91
C GLN A 163 79.15 45.17 -50.98
N VAL A 164 78.65 46.41 -50.99
CA VAL A 164 77.44 46.80 -50.23
C VAL A 164 76.22 46.06 -50.78
N GLN A 165 76.00 46.05 -52.09
CA GLN A 165 74.90 45.31 -52.73
C GLN A 165 74.98 43.79 -52.46
N LEU A 166 76.18 43.21 -52.42
CA LEU A 166 76.37 41.81 -52.04
C LEU A 166 76.08 41.60 -50.55
N GLY A 167 76.43 42.55 -49.68
CA GLY A 167 76.07 42.55 -48.26
C GLY A 167 74.56 42.64 -48.03
N GLU A 168 73.88 43.53 -48.75
CA GLU A 168 72.42 43.69 -48.73
C GLU A 168 71.74 42.43 -49.26
N ALA A 169 72.12 41.91 -50.43
CA ALA A 169 71.57 40.68 -50.99
C ALA A 169 71.85 39.45 -50.09
N THR A 170 73.01 39.36 -49.45
CA THR A 170 73.27 38.27 -48.49
C THR A 170 72.42 38.40 -47.23
N ALA A 171 72.23 39.61 -46.69
CA ALA A 171 71.30 39.87 -45.59
C ALA A 171 69.84 39.56 -45.96
N GLU A 172 69.38 39.98 -47.14
CA GLU A 172 68.05 39.63 -47.68
C GLU A 172 67.88 38.12 -47.81
N THR A 173 68.85 37.40 -48.39
CA THR A 173 68.76 35.93 -48.47
C THR A 173 68.82 35.26 -47.09
N ALA A 174 69.44 35.88 -46.07
CA ALA A 174 69.39 35.38 -44.70
C ALA A 174 67.99 35.58 -44.10
N ALA A 175 67.42 36.79 -44.20
CA ALA A 175 66.06 37.10 -43.74
C ALA A 175 64.99 36.25 -44.46
N LEU A 176 65.14 35.99 -45.77
CA LEU A 176 64.26 35.11 -46.52
C LEU A 176 64.37 33.64 -46.07
N ARG A 177 65.58 33.15 -45.71
CA ARG A 177 65.75 31.81 -45.13
C ARG A 177 65.12 31.69 -43.75
N GLU A 178 65.26 32.72 -42.91
CA GLU A 178 64.61 32.77 -41.59
C GLU A 178 63.08 32.84 -41.71
N SER A 179 62.56 33.69 -42.61
CA SER A 179 61.13 33.76 -42.92
C SER A 179 60.61 32.43 -43.47
N LEU A 180 61.36 31.74 -44.33
CA LEU A 180 60.99 30.42 -44.84
C LEU A 180 60.99 29.37 -43.73
N GLY A 181 61.98 29.39 -42.84
CA GLY A 181 62.07 28.49 -41.68
C GLY A 181 60.94 28.70 -40.66
N SER A 182 60.54 29.95 -40.40
CA SER A 182 59.39 30.23 -39.55
C SER A 182 58.07 29.81 -40.22
N ALA A 183 57.94 29.97 -41.54
CA ALA A 183 56.78 29.53 -42.32
C ALA A 183 56.63 28.00 -42.35
N THR A 184 57.71 27.24 -42.55
CA THR A 184 57.67 25.77 -42.45
C THR A 184 57.37 25.31 -41.03
N SER A 185 57.97 25.94 -40.02
CA SER A 185 57.68 25.62 -38.61
C SER A 185 56.19 25.85 -38.27
N ARG A 186 55.59 26.94 -38.76
CA ARG A 186 54.15 27.22 -38.61
C ARG A 186 53.27 26.26 -39.38
N ARG A 187 53.66 25.86 -40.61
CA ARG A 187 52.96 24.83 -41.39
C ARG A 187 52.95 23.50 -40.65
N ASP A 188 54.09 23.07 -40.13
CA ASP A 188 54.25 21.79 -39.46
C ASP A 188 53.44 21.77 -38.15
N GLU A 189 53.37 22.90 -37.45
CA GLU A 189 52.53 23.05 -36.26
C GLU A 189 51.03 23.02 -36.60
N LEU A 190 50.58 23.73 -37.63
CA LEU A 190 49.20 23.64 -38.12
C LEU A 190 48.87 22.20 -38.57
N GLN A 191 49.82 21.46 -39.13
CA GLN A 191 49.64 20.06 -39.51
C GLN A 191 49.53 19.13 -38.28
N ARG A 192 50.24 19.41 -37.18
CA ARG A 192 50.04 18.70 -35.90
C ARG A 192 48.65 18.98 -35.34
N GLN A 193 48.23 20.24 -35.29
CA GLN A 193 46.91 20.65 -34.80
C GLN A 193 45.78 20.02 -35.64
N LEU A 194 45.92 20.03 -36.97
CA LEU A 194 44.99 19.35 -37.87
C LEU A 194 44.90 17.84 -37.58
N ASN A 195 46.02 17.18 -37.28
CA ASN A 195 46.03 15.76 -36.93
C ASN A 195 45.38 15.46 -35.56
N VAL A 196 45.51 16.38 -34.58
CA VAL A 196 44.82 16.29 -33.28
C VAL A 196 43.31 16.43 -33.47
N VAL A 197 42.85 17.47 -34.17
CA VAL A 197 41.41 17.67 -34.46
C VAL A 197 40.81 16.50 -35.23
N HIS A 198 41.54 15.90 -36.18
CA HIS A 198 41.08 14.68 -36.86
C HIS A 198 41.01 13.45 -35.95
N ARG A 199 41.81 13.38 -34.88
CA ARG A 199 41.72 12.32 -33.87
C ARG A 199 40.50 12.53 -32.98
N GLU A 200 40.34 13.73 -32.42
CA GLU A 200 39.20 14.12 -31.59
C GLU A 200 37.87 13.94 -32.34
N LEU A 201 37.81 14.31 -33.62
CA LEU A 201 36.64 14.09 -34.47
C LEU A 201 36.31 12.61 -34.69
N ARG A 202 37.32 11.72 -34.73
CA ARG A 202 37.10 10.27 -34.81
C ARG A 202 36.61 9.70 -33.49
N GLU A 203 37.20 10.13 -32.38
CA GLU A 203 36.81 9.72 -31.02
C GLU A 203 35.37 10.17 -30.70
N ALA A 204 35.02 11.42 -31.01
CA ALA A 204 33.66 11.95 -30.86
C ALA A 204 32.63 11.21 -31.72
N ARG A 205 33.00 10.75 -32.93
CA ARG A 205 32.13 9.91 -33.78
C ARG A 205 31.91 8.52 -33.18
N VAL A 206 32.95 7.89 -32.62
CA VAL A 206 32.81 6.58 -31.94
C VAL A 206 31.90 6.73 -30.72
N ALA A 207 32.16 7.72 -29.86
CA ALA A 207 31.33 8.00 -28.69
C ALA A 207 29.87 8.30 -29.05
N LEU A 208 29.61 9.00 -30.16
CA LEU A 208 28.25 9.23 -30.66
C LEU A 208 27.56 7.95 -31.14
N GLU A 209 28.25 7.05 -31.83
CA GLU A 209 27.68 5.77 -32.25
C GLU A 209 27.45 4.80 -31.08
N ASP A 210 28.31 4.82 -30.06
CA ASP A 210 28.11 4.02 -28.85
C ASP A 210 26.94 4.57 -28.02
N ALA A 211 26.85 5.89 -27.81
CA ALA A 211 25.70 6.51 -27.16
C ALA A 211 24.36 6.26 -27.91
N LYS A 212 24.38 6.09 -29.24
CA LYS A 212 23.21 5.67 -30.01
C LYS A 212 22.81 4.22 -29.73
N LYS A 213 23.78 3.30 -29.60
CA LYS A 213 23.52 1.89 -29.24
C LYS A 213 22.94 1.80 -27.84
N ASP A 214 23.54 2.51 -26.87
CA ASP A 214 23.05 2.56 -25.49
C ASP A 214 21.61 3.11 -25.44
N ALA A 215 21.34 4.20 -26.17
CA ALA A 215 19.98 4.74 -26.28
C ALA A 215 18.98 3.80 -26.97
N GLN A 216 19.43 2.93 -27.88
CA GLN A 216 18.60 1.87 -28.47
C GLN A 216 18.36 0.72 -27.48
N GLN A 217 19.38 0.30 -26.74
CA GLN A 217 19.27 -0.73 -25.70
C GLN A 217 18.32 -0.30 -24.59
N VAL A 218 18.48 0.91 -24.03
CA VAL A 218 17.59 1.46 -23.01
C VAL A 218 16.14 1.54 -23.50
N ARG A 219 15.88 1.82 -24.79
CA ARG A 219 14.53 1.76 -25.37
C ARG A 219 13.95 0.35 -25.43
N GLN A 220 14.78 -0.66 -25.73
CA GLN A 220 14.35 -2.07 -25.73
C GLN A 220 14.07 -2.56 -24.31
N GLU A 221 14.91 -2.19 -23.34
CA GLU A 221 14.71 -2.50 -21.92
C GLU A 221 13.44 -1.82 -21.37
N LEU A 222 13.22 -0.54 -21.69
CA LEU A 222 12.02 0.20 -21.31
C LEU A 222 10.75 -0.44 -21.89
N TRP A 223 10.76 -0.84 -23.16
CA TRP A 223 9.65 -1.58 -23.76
C TRP A 223 9.40 -2.95 -23.08
N GLY A 224 10.47 -3.64 -22.69
CA GLY A 224 10.39 -4.88 -21.91
C GLY A 224 9.73 -4.67 -20.54
N VAL A 225 10.11 -3.61 -19.82
CA VAL A 225 9.52 -3.23 -18.52
C VAL A 225 8.06 -2.77 -18.68
N GLU A 226 7.73 -2.01 -19.72
CA GLU A 226 6.35 -1.63 -20.03
C GLU A 226 5.46 -2.85 -20.30
N LYS A 227 5.98 -3.84 -21.04
CA LYS A 227 5.28 -5.11 -21.25
C LYS A 227 5.08 -5.87 -19.94
N GLN A 228 6.12 -6.04 -19.13
CA GLN A 228 6.01 -6.70 -17.81
C GLN A 228 5.00 -5.98 -16.89
N ARG A 229 4.94 -4.64 -16.94
CA ARG A 229 3.95 -3.84 -16.22
C ARG A 229 2.53 -4.09 -16.72
N ALA A 230 2.32 -4.25 -18.02
CA ALA A 230 1.01 -4.59 -18.58
C ALA A 230 0.58 -6.03 -18.22
N ASP A 231 1.50 -6.99 -18.31
CA ASP A 231 1.26 -8.39 -17.96
C ASP A 231 0.88 -8.51 -16.47
N THR A 232 1.67 -7.93 -15.56
CA THR A 232 1.40 -7.93 -14.10
C THR A 232 0.14 -7.15 -13.71
N ALA A 233 -0.22 -6.07 -14.42
CA ALA A 233 -1.51 -5.41 -14.23
C ALA A 233 -2.68 -6.34 -14.59
N SER A 234 -2.55 -7.10 -15.69
CA SER A 234 -3.57 -8.08 -16.09
C SER A 234 -3.69 -9.26 -15.11
N GLU A 235 -2.59 -9.69 -14.48
CA GLU A 235 -2.60 -10.70 -13.42
C GLU A 235 -3.29 -10.17 -12.15
N LEU A 236 -3.00 -8.92 -11.76
CA LEU A 236 -3.65 -8.26 -10.63
C LEU A 236 -5.18 -8.16 -10.81
N ASP A 237 -5.64 -7.83 -12.01
CA ASP A 237 -7.07 -7.73 -12.31
C ASP A 237 -7.77 -9.10 -12.36
N ARG A 238 -7.09 -10.17 -12.81
CA ARG A 238 -7.61 -11.55 -12.67
C ARG A 238 -7.73 -11.95 -11.19
N ALA A 239 -6.69 -11.72 -10.39
CA ALA A 239 -6.71 -12.02 -8.96
C ALA A 239 -7.79 -11.24 -8.20
N ARG A 240 -8.12 -10.01 -8.63
CA ARG A 240 -9.25 -9.24 -8.09
C ARG A 240 -10.59 -9.92 -8.41
N GLN A 241 -10.79 -10.36 -9.65
CA GLN A 241 -12.01 -11.06 -10.07
C GLN A 241 -12.19 -12.39 -9.31
N GLU A 242 -11.12 -13.17 -9.13
CA GLU A 242 -11.14 -14.40 -8.33
C GLU A 242 -11.51 -14.12 -6.86
N VAL A 243 -10.96 -13.06 -6.26
CA VAL A 243 -11.32 -12.64 -4.89
C VAL A 243 -12.78 -12.18 -4.78
N GLU A 244 -13.35 -11.57 -5.82
CA GLU A 244 -14.78 -11.21 -5.85
C GLU A 244 -15.68 -12.45 -6.00
N GLN A 245 -15.32 -13.41 -6.86
CA GLN A 245 -16.01 -14.68 -7.01
C GLN A 245 -16.03 -15.48 -5.70
N LEU A 246 -14.86 -15.68 -5.07
CA LEU A 246 -14.74 -16.37 -3.79
C LEU A 246 -15.51 -15.67 -2.65
N ARG A 247 -15.64 -14.34 -2.68
CA ARG A 247 -16.50 -13.60 -1.74
C ARG A 247 -17.98 -13.87 -1.98
N GLY A 248 -18.40 -14.01 -3.24
CA GLY A 248 -19.75 -14.45 -3.62
C GLY A 248 -20.05 -15.84 -3.07
N GLU A 249 -19.20 -16.82 -3.37
CA GLU A 249 -19.33 -18.21 -2.88
C GLU A 249 -19.38 -18.28 -1.34
N VAL A 250 -18.53 -17.54 -0.63
CA VAL A 250 -18.57 -17.45 0.84
C VAL A 250 -19.87 -16.81 1.35
N GLY A 251 -20.47 -15.89 0.58
CA GLY A 251 -21.79 -15.33 0.86
C GLY A 251 -22.90 -16.37 0.73
N GLU A 252 -22.92 -17.11 -0.38
CA GLU A 252 -23.89 -18.19 -0.64
C GLU A 252 -23.77 -19.33 0.38
N LEU A 253 -22.55 -19.75 0.72
CA LEU A 253 -22.28 -20.74 1.76
C LEU A 253 -22.74 -20.28 3.15
N ARG A 254 -22.69 -18.97 3.45
CA ARG A 254 -23.24 -18.43 4.70
C ARG A 254 -24.76 -18.39 4.70
N SER A 255 -25.40 -18.04 3.58
CA SER A 255 -26.86 -18.08 3.45
C SER A 255 -27.37 -19.51 3.63
N THR A 256 -26.84 -20.46 2.85
CA THR A 256 -27.24 -21.88 2.92
C THR A 256 -27.00 -22.50 4.30
N ASN A 257 -25.92 -22.13 5.00
CA ASN A 257 -25.69 -22.54 6.39
C ASN A 257 -26.73 -21.95 7.35
N SER A 258 -27.10 -20.68 7.18
CA SER A 258 -28.18 -20.03 7.95
C SER A 258 -29.54 -20.71 7.72
N ASP A 259 -29.86 -21.05 6.46
CA ASP A 259 -31.09 -21.73 6.09
C ASP A 259 -31.14 -23.16 6.65
N GLN A 260 -30.01 -23.88 6.60
CA GLN A 260 -29.85 -25.20 7.25
C GLN A 260 -29.98 -25.11 8.77
N ALA A 261 -29.43 -24.06 9.41
CA ALA A 261 -29.55 -23.85 10.85
C ALA A 261 -31.00 -23.56 11.26
N ALA A 262 -31.74 -22.78 10.47
CA ALA A 262 -33.17 -22.53 10.68
C ALA A 262 -34.01 -23.82 10.49
N SER A 263 -33.74 -24.60 9.45
CA SER A 263 -34.37 -25.92 9.23
C SER A 263 -34.11 -26.88 10.39
N LEU A 264 -32.87 -26.96 10.88
CA LEU A 264 -32.51 -27.76 12.06
C LEU A 264 -33.16 -27.25 13.36
N ALA A 265 -33.49 -25.97 13.47
CA ALA A 265 -34.28 -25.45 14.59
C ALA A 265 -35.74 -25.93 14.51
N SER A 266 -36.39 -25.75 13.35
CA SER A 266 -37.76 -26.22 13.09
C SER A 266 -37.91 -27.72 13.37
N LEU A 267 -37.00 -28.55 12.85
CA LEU A 267 -37.02 -30.00 13.08
C LEU A 267 -36.82 -30.39 14.56
N LYS A 268 -36.10 -29.59 15.36
CA LYS A 268 -35.97 -29.81 16.81
C LYS A 268 -37.25 -29.44 17.54
N GLU A 269 -37.93 -28.38 17.14
CA GLU A 269 -39.22 -27.97 17.70
C GLU A 269 -40.32 -29.00 17.36
N GLU A 270 -40.41 -29.45 16.12
CA GLU A 270 -41.29 -30.55 15.70
C GLU A 270 -41.02 -31.83 16.50
N LEU A 271 -39.75 -32.21 16.66
CA LEU A 271 -39.37 -33.40 17.41
C LEU A 271 -39.64 -33.26 18.93
N ALA A 272 -39.58 -32.05 19.48
CA ALA A 272 -40.02 -31.76 20.84
C ALA A 272 -41.55 -31.87 20.99
N ALA A 273 -42.32 -31.32 20.05
CA ALA A 273 -43.77 -31.45 20.00
C ALA A 273 -44.20 -32.93 19.89
N ARG A 274 -43.60 -33.70 18.97
CA ARG A 274 -43.85 -35.14 18.85
C ARG A 274 -43.50 -35.94 20.11
N ARG A 275 -42.47 -35.53 20.86
CA ARG A 275 -42.16 -36.13 22.17
C ARG A 275 -43.23 -35.82 23.22
N ALA A 276 -43.78 -34.60 23.21
CA ALA A 276 -44.91 -34.23 24.06
C ALA A 276 -46.18 -35.03 23.70
N ASP A 277 -46.52 -35.14 22.40
CA ASP A 277 -47.62 -35.97 21.90
C ASP A 277 -47.50 -37.42 22.41
N VAL A 278 -46.32 -38.04 22.26
CA VAL A 278 -46.05 -39.41 22.72
C VAL A 278 -46.13 -39.51 24.25
N GLY A 279 -45.75 -38.48 24.99
CA GLY A 279 -45.92 -38.40 26.44
C GLY A 279 -47.41 -38.41 26.84
N HIS A 280 -48.21 -37.56 26.19
CA HIS A 280 -49.64 -37.45 26.43
C HIS A 280 -50.39 -38.73 26.04
N LEU A 281 -50.08 -39.33 24.88
CA LEU A 281 -50.64 -40.62 24.45
C LEU A 281 -50.30 -41.76 25.43
N LYS A 282 -49.11 -41.75 26.05
CA LYS A 282 -48.75 -42.70 27.10
C LYS A 282 -49.56 -42.52 28.38
N GLN A 283 -49.86 -41.27 28.76
CA GLN A 283 -50.74 -40.95 29.90
C GLN A 283 -52.17 -41.43 29.63
N LEU A 284 -52.77 -41.05 28.50
CA LEU A 284 -54.09 -41.52 28.07
C LEU A 284 -54.15 -43.06 28.03
N ALA A 285 -53.12 -43.72 27.50
CA ALA A 285 -53.07 -45.18 27.46
C ALA A 285 -52.94 -45.83 28.86
N ALA A 286 -52.40 -45.12 29.85
CA ALA A 286 -52.36 -45.57 31.25
C ALA A 286 -53.70 -45.32 31.95
N GLU A 287 -54.32 -44.17 31.73
CA GLU A 287 -55.67 -43.84 32.22
C GLU A 287 -56.69 -44.86 31.70
N VAL A 288 -56.74 -45.12 30.39
CA VAL A 288 -57.62 -46.12 29.77
C VAL A 288 -57.36 -47.53 30.32
N ARG A 289 -56.11 -47.88 30.65
CA ARG A 289 -55.79 -49.15 31.32
C ARG A 289 -56.35 -49.19 32.74
N SER A 290 -56.15 -48.14 33.54
CA SER A 290 -56.67 -48.06 34.90
C SER A 290 -58.21 -48.07 34.94
N ALA A 291 -58.87 -47.40 33.98
CA ALA A 291 -60.32 -47.42 33.79
C ALA A 291 -60.81 -48.82 33.42
N ASN A 292 -60.13 -49.53 32.50
CA ASN A 292 -60.44 -50.93 32.18
C ASN A 292 -60.27 -51.87 33.38
N GLU A 293 -59.22 -51.69 34.19
CA GLU A 293 -59.05 -52.47 35.43
C GLU A 293 -60.15 -52.17 36.45
N HIS A 294 -60.57 -50.90 36.57
CA HIS A 294 -61.68 -50.52 37.44
C HIS A 294 -63.01 -51.13 36.96
N LEU A 295 -63.32 -51.03 35.67
CA LEU A 295 -64.51 -51.65 35.07
C LEU A 295 -64.49 -53.19 35.19
N ARG A 296 -63.32 -53.84 35.06
CA ARG A 296 -63.19 -55.28 35.32
C ARG A 296 -63.45 -55.64 36.78
N LYS A 297 -62.98 -54.83 37.74
CA LYS A 297 -63.28 -55.01 39.17
C LYS A 297 -64.76 -54.79 39.47
N GLN A 298 -65.40 -53.77 38.87
CA GLN A 298 -66.85 -53.56 38.97
C GLN A 298 -67.64 -54.74 38.38
N LEU A 299 -67.23 -55.25 37.21
CA LEU A 299 -67.84 -56.42 36.57
C LEU A 299 -67.73 -57.67 37.45
N ALA A 300 -66.54 -57.93 38.01
CA ALA A 300 -66.32 -59.06 38.92
C ALA A 300 -67.19 -58.93 40.19
N ALA A 301 -67.22 -57.74 40.82
CA ALA A 301 -68.08 -57.48 41.99
C ALA A 301 -69.57 -57.62 41.65
N ALA A 302 -70.01 -57.21 40.45
CA ALA A 302 -71.38 -57.40 39.98
C ALA A 302 -71.69 -58.89 39.70
N GLN A 303 -70.71 -59.67 39.21
CA GLN A 303 -70.84 -61.12 39.04
C GLN A 303 -70.90 -61.85 40.38
N GLU A 304 -70.08 -61.47 41.36
CA GLU A 304 -70.15 -61.99 42.73
C GLU A 304 -71.49 -61.64 43.40
N ALA A 305 -71.95 -60.38 43.27
CA ALA A 305 -73.25 -59.96 43.77
C ALA A 305 -74.41 -60.71 43.09
N ALA A 306 -74.35 -60.94 41.78
CA ALA A 306 -75.31 -61.75 41.05
C ALA A 306 -75.27 -63.23 41.47
N GLY A 307 -74.08 -63.77 41.75
CA GLY A 307 -73.89 -65.12 42.30
C GLY A 307 -74.46 -65.26 43.71
N ALA A 308 -74.23 -64.28 44.58
CA ALA A 308 -74.80 -64.22 45.93
C ALA A 308 -76.33 -64.03 45.88
N ALA A 309 -76.85 -63.22 44.95
CA ALA A 309 -78.28 -63.09 44.71
C ALA A 309 -78.88 -64.41 44.20
N ALA A 310 -78.23 -65.11 43.28
CA ALA A 310 -78.67 -66.43 42.81
C ALA A 310 -78.62 -67.49 43.94
N GLY A 311 -77.59 -67.47 44.78
CA GLY A 311 -77.45 -68.36 45.94
C GLY A 311 -78.51 -68.09 47.00
N SER A 312 -78.78 -66.83 47.34
CA SER A 312 -79.88 -66.46 48.26
C SER A 312 -81.26 -66.77 47.68
N LEU A 313 -81.45 -66.64 46.37
CA LEU A 313 -82.70 -67.03 45.68
C LEU A 313 -82.86 -68.56 45.61
N GLN A 314 -81.77 -69.31 45.50
CA GLN A 314 -81.77 -70.77 45.65
C GLN A 314 -82.06 -71.19 47.10
N HIS A 315 -81.51 -70.47 48.09
CA HIS A 315 -81.80 -70.69 49.50
C HIS A 315 -83.29 -70.41 49.79
N ALA A 316 -83.81 -69.26 49.39
CA ALA A 316 -85.24 -68.92 49.50
C ALA A 316 -86.16 -69.90 48.76
N ARG A 317 -85.71 -70.51 47.65
CA ARG A 317 -86.42 -71.63 47.01
C ARG A 317 -86.39 -72.90 47.85
N SER A 318 -85.26 -73.23 48.50
CA SER A 318 -85.15 -74.38 49.40
C SER A 318 -85.95 -74.19 50.69
N GLU A 319 -85.99 -72.97 51.24
CA GLU A 319 -86.84 -72.57 52.36
C GLU A 319 -88.32 -72.61 51.94
N LYS A 320 -88.69 -72.07 50.77
CA LYS A 320 -90.06 -72.21 50.24
C LYS A 320 -90.47 -73.68 50.11
N GLN A 321 -89.58 -74.56 49.62
CA GLN A 321 -89.84 -76.00 49.59
C GLN A 321 -89.90 -76.64 50.98
N HIS A 322 -89.14 -76.13 51.95
CA HIS A 322 -89.23 -76.56 53.34
C HIS A 322 -90.60 -76.19 53.91
N TYR A 323 -91.00 -74.93 53.78
CA TYR A 323 -92.30 -74.43 54.19
C TYR A 323 -93.45 -75.09 53.42
N GLU A 324 -93.30 -75.46 52.14
CA GLU A 324 -94.29 -76.26 51.41
C GLU A 324 -94.42 -77.68 51.97
N ARG A 325 -93.32 -78.30 52.40
CA ARG A 325 -93.36 -79.60 53.10
C ARG A 325 -93.89 -79.48 54.52
N GLU A 326 -93.60 -78.40 55.23
CA GLU A 326 -94.16 -78.12 56.55
C GLU A 326 -95.65 -77.80 56.45
N VAL A 327 -96.10 -77.02 55.46
CA VAL A 327 -97.53 -76.80 55.19
C VAL A 327 -98.20 -78.11 54.80
N GLY A 328 -97.61 -78.94 53.94
CA GLY A 328 -98.15 -80.27 53.62
C GLY A 328 -98.22 -81.19 54.84
N ARG A 329 -97.18 -81.20 55.68
CA ARG A 329 -97.16 -81.92 56.96
C ARG A 329 -98.17 -81.36 57.96
N LEU A 330 -98.36 -80.05 58.01
CA LEU A 330 -99.35 -79.39 58.84
C LEU A 330 -100.77 -79.61 58.30
N ASP A 331 -100.97 -79.80 57.00
CA ASP A 331 -102.24 -80.24 56.41
C ASP A 331 -102.50 -81.72 56.71
N GLU A 332 -101.47 -82.58 56.69
CA GLU A 332 -101.55 -83.98 57.15
C GLU A 332 -101.83 -84.05 58.66
N GLU A 333 -101.16 -83.22 59.47
CA GLU A 333 -101.38 -83.10 60.90
C GLU A 333 -102.74 -82.44 61.20
N CYS A 334 -103.23 -81.46 60.43
CA CYS A 334 -104.59 -80.93 60.53
C CYS A 334 -105.66 -81.92 60.05
N SER A 335 -105.37 -82.76 59.06
CA SER A 335 -106.27 -83.83 58.60
C SER A 335 -106.32 -84.96 59.61
N ARG A 336 -105.18 -85.28 60.23
CA ARG A 336 -105.06 -86.25 61.31
C ARG A 336 -105.72 -85.75 62.59
N LEU A 337 -105.43 -84.52 63.00
CA LEU A 337 -106.11 -83.83 64.09
C LEU A 337 -107.59 -83.61 63.77
N GLY A 338 -107.99 -83.49 62.51
CA GLY A 338 -109.38 -83.48 62.07
C GLY A 338 -110.06 -84.84 62.25
N ALA A 339 -109.39 -85.94 61.87
CA ALA A 339 -109.87 -87.30 62.12
C ALA A 339 -109.85 -87.69 63.60
N GLU A 340 -108.88 -87.17 64.37
CA GLU A 340 -108.80 -87.26 65.83
C GLU A 340 -109.82 -86.31 66.49
N LEU A 341 -110.20 -85.18 65.87
CA LEU A 341 -111.30 -84.29 66.29
C LEU A 341 -112.65 -84.91 66.00
N ASP A 342 -112.80 -85.68 64.92
CA ASP A 342 -114.02 -86.45 64.63
C ASP A 342 -114.15 -87.67 65.55
N ARG A 343 -113.03 -88.30 65.96
CA ARG A 343 -113.02 -89.31 67.04
C ARG A 343 -113.37 -88.66 68.38
N THR A 344 -112.66 -87.59 68.76
CA THR A 344 -112.89 -86.91 70.03
C THR A 344 -114.20 -86.16 70.07
N SER A 345 -114.84 -85.82 68.94
CA SER A 345 -116.23 -85.33 68.91
C SER A 345 -117.25 -86.45 69.17
N ARG A 346 -116.98 -87.66 68.67
CA ARG A 346 -117.72 -88.88 69.06
C ARG A 346 -117.48 -89.26 70.53
N GLU A 347 -116.33 -88.89 71.09
CA GLU A 347 -116.01 -89.08 72.52
C GLU A 347 -116.47 -87.91 73.39
N LEU A 348 -116.59 -86.68 72.89
CA LEU A 348 -117.16 -85.52 73.58
C LEU A 348 -118.68 -85.64 73.72
N GLY A 349 -119.33 -86.39 72.84
CA GLY A 349 -120.67 -86.93 73.09
C GLY A 349 -120.76 -87.82 74.34
N ARG A 350 -119.66 -88.45 74.75
CA ARG A 350 -119.54 -89.27 75.99
C ARG A 350 -118.90 -88.50 77.15
N LEU A 351 -118.08 -87.50 76.88
CA LEU A 351 -117.38 -86.71 77.92
C LEU A 351 -118.15 -85.49 78.40
N ARG A 352 -119.26 -85.09 77.75
CA ARG A 352 -120.26 -84.22 78.38
C ARG A 352 -120.88 -84.84 79.65
N GLU A 353 -120.86 -86.17 79.77
CA GLU A 353 -121.24 -86.90 80.99
C GLU A 353 -120.09 -86.98 82.03
N TRP A 354 -118.86 -86.63 81.64
CA TRP A 354 -117.68 -86.55 82.51
C TRP A 354 -117.28 -85.11 82.88
N GLN A 355 -117.95 -84.11 82.30
CA GLN A 355 -117.61 -82.68 82.44
C GLN A 355 -117.75 -82.16 83.89
N ASP A 356 -118.52 -82.85 84.74
CA ASP A 356 -118.62 -82.55 86.17
C ASP A 356 -117.42 -83.04 87.01
N VAL A 357 -116.59 -83.95 86.49
CA VAL A 357 -115.44 -84.53 87.19
C VAL A 357 -114.17 -83.68 87.04
N LEU A 358 -114.06 -82.91 85.95
CA LEU A 358 -112.81 -82.25 85.52
C LEU A 358 -112.55 -80.83 86.07
N LYS A 359 -113.39 -80.32 86.98
CA LYS A 359 -113.08 -79.13 87.81
C LYS A 359 -111.89 -79.34 88.79
N LYS A 360 -111.28 -80.53 88.76
CA LYS A 360 -110.18 -80.96 89.63
C LYS A 360 -108.79 -80.91 89.00
N VAL A 361 -108.69 -80.68 87.68
CA VAL A 361 -107.43 -80.76 86.90
C VAL A 361 -106.82 -79.39 86.59
N GLU A 362 -107.54 -78.30 86.86
CA GLU A 362 -107.04 -76.92 86.64
C GLU A 362 -105.90 -76.50 87.60
N ALA A 363 -105.57 -77.34 88.60
CA ALA A 363 -104.42 -77.13 89.48
C ALA A 363 -103.07 -77.46 88.82
N ASP A 364 -103.03 -78.38 87.86
CA ASP A 364 -101.77 -78.94 87.34
C ASP A 364 -101.14 -78.13 86.20
N LYS A 365 -101.87 -77.17 85.61
CA LYS A 365 -101.40 -76.36 84.46
C LYS A 365 -100.39 -75.26 84.80
N LEU A 366 -100.22 -74.89 86.07
CA LEU A 366 -99.31 -73.79 86.47
C LEU A 366 -97.84 -74.21 86.55
N LEU A 367 -97.52 -75.48 86.31
CA LEU A 367 -96.14 -76.00 86.35
C LEU A 367 -95.42 -75.98 84.99
N GLU A 368 -96.13 -76.11 83.85
CA GLU A 368 -95.49 -76.14 82.53
C GLU A 368 -94.99 -74.77 82.03
N GLU A 369 -95.59 -73.67 82.47
CA GLU A 369 -95.26 -72.32 81.97
C GLU A 369 -93.88 -71.82 82.44
N GLN A 370 -93.30 -72.37 83.52
CA GLN A 370 -91.97 -71.97 83.99
C GLN A 370 -90.82 -72.51 83.12
N GLU A 371 -90.98 -73.64 82.45
CA GLU A 371 -89.90 -74.24 81.65
C GLU A 371 -89.72 -73.58 80.26
N ALA A 372 -90.77 -72.96 79.73
CA ALA A 372 -90.73 -72.29 78.43
C ALA A 372 -89.83 -71.04 78.42
N HIS A 373 -89.81 -70.28 79.51
CA HIS A 373 -89.04 -69.03 79.62
C HIS A 373 -87.52 -69.22 79.74
N GLY A 374 -87.05 -70.43 80.06
CA GLY A 374 -85.61 -70.72 80.13
C GLY A 374 -84.94 -70.79 78.76
N ARG A 375 -85.63 -71.32 77.74
CA ARG A 375 -85.05 -71.64 76.43
C ARG A 375 -84.83 -70.40 75.56
N THR A 376 -85.78 -69.46 75.59
CA THR A 376 -85.71 -68.20 74.83
C THR A 376 -84.59 -67.26 75.29
N ARG A 377 -84.13 -67.38 76.55
CA ARG A 377 -83.07 -66.54 77.11
C ARG A 377 -81.68 -66.93 76.60
N ALA A 378 -81.42 -68.24 76.49
CA ALA A 378 -80.16 -68.77 75.97
C ALA A 378 -79.93 -68.44 74.47
N GLU A 379 -81.00 -68.46 73.66
CA GLU A 379 -80.90 -68.11 72.23
C GLU A 379 -80.62 -66.62 71.99
N ALA A 380 -81.11 -65.74 72.87
CA ALA A 380 -80.82 -64.31 72.81
C ALA A 380 -79.34 -64.01 73.12
N GLU A 381 -78.78 -64.68 74.14
CA GLU A 381 -77.38 -64.54 74.54
C GLU A 381 -76.41 -65.05 73.44
N ALA A 382 -76.75 -66.14 72.75
CA ALA A 382 -75.97 -66.65 71.62
C ALA A 382 -75.90 -65.64 70.45
N ARG A 383 -77.01 -64.99 70.11
CA ARG A 383 -77.07 -63.99 69.01
C ARG A 383 -76.30 -62.70 69.34
N ALA A 384 -76.27 -62.29 70.62
CA ALA A 384 -75.44 -61.17 71.06
C ALA A 384 -73.94 -61.46 70.84
N ALA A 385 -73.48 -62.65 71.25
CA ALA A 385 -72.08 -63.06 71.11
C ALA A 385 -71.59 -63.19 69.65
N GLU A 386 -72.49 -63.35 68.68
CA GLU A 386 -72.15 -63.28 67.25
C GLU A 386 -72.07 -61.85 66.70
N ALA A 387 -72.90 -60.94 67.20
CA ALA A 387 -72.86 -59.53 66.83
C ALA A 387 -71.52 -58.88 67.25
N ASP A 388 -71.07 -59.15 68.48
CA ASP A 388 -69.80 -58.63 69.02
C ASP A 388 -68.59 -59.07 68.18
N LYS A 389 -68.58 -60.32 67.69
CA LYS A 389 -67.52 -60.84 66.81
C LYS A 389 -67.48 -60.11 65.46
N ARG A 390 -68.64 -59.78 64.89
CA ARG A 390 -68.74 -59.01 63.63
C ARG A 390 -68.30 -57.57 63.82
N GLU A 391 -68.67 -56.95 64.95
CA GLU A 391 -68.23 -55.59 65.27
C GLU A 391 -66.71 -55.50 65.48
N ALA A 392 -66.11 -56.49 66.14
CA ALA A 392 -64.65 -56.57 66.33
C ALA A 392 -63.89 -56.66 64.99
N LEU A 393 -64.38 -57.45 64.02
CA LEU A 393 -63.78 -57.55 62.69
C LEU A 393 -63.88 -56.23 61.91
N LEU A 394 -65.05 -55.57 61.93
CA LEU A 394 -65.23 -54.29 61.25
C LEU A 394 -64.35 -53.18 61.85
N ARG A 395 -64.14 -53.19 63.18
CA ARG A 395 -63.19 -52.26 63.85
C ARG A 395 -61.73 -52.51 63.44
N ALA A 396 -61.34 -53.77 63.18
CA ALA A 396 -60.00 -54.09 62.68
C ALA A 396 -59.80 -53.60 61.23
N ASP A 397 -60.79 -53.83 60.36
CA ASP A 397 -60.77 -53.37 58.96
C ASP A 397 -60.76 -51.85 58.81
N LEU A 398 -61.45 -51.12 59.70
CA LEU A 398 -61.41 -49.66 59.74
C LEU A 398 -60.01 -49.14 60.09
N ARG A 399 -59.39 -49.65 61.15
CA ARG A 399 -58.00 -49.30 61.52
C ARG A 399 -57.02 -49.58 60.38
N ALA A 400 -57.12 -50.75 59.76
CA ALA A 400 -56.28 -51.12 58.62
C ALA A 400 -56.50 -50.24 57.36
N ARG A 401 -57.59 -49.49 57.27
CA ARG A 401 -57.84 -48.47 56.23
C ARG A 401 -57.33 -47.09 56.66
N GLU A 402 -57.51 -46.73 57.92
CA GLU A 402 -56.96 -45.50 58.53
C GLU A 402 -55.43 -45.47 58.40
N ASP A 403 -54.74 -46.58 58.74
CA ASP A 403 -53.28 -46.72 58.59
C ASP A 403 -52.81 -46.53 57.12
N ARG A 404 -53.60 -47.03 56.15
CA ARG A 404 -53.29 -46.86 54.71
C ARG A 404 -53.53 -45.44 54.21
N LEU A 405 -54.49 -44.72 54.80
CA LEU A 405 -54.72 -43.31 54.51
C LEU A 405 -53.59 -42.46 55.10
N ALA A 406 -53.24 -42.67 56.37
CA ALA A 406 -52.10 -42.01 57.01
C ALA A 406 -50.78 -42.23 56.24
N GLY A 407 -50.54 -43.45 55.73
CA GLY A 407 -49.40 -43.74 54.86
C GLY A 407 -49.40 -42.95 53.54
N ARG A 408 -50.57 -42.77 52.92
CA ARG A 408 -50.70 -41.97 51.68
C ARG A 408 -50.60 -40.47 51.92
N ASP A 409 -51.11 -39.96 53.04
CA ASP A 409 -50.96 -38.55 53.41
C ASP A 409 -49.49 -38.21 53.67
N ALA A 410 -48.75 -39.10 54.34
CA ALA A 410 -47.30 -38.97 54.50
C ALA A 410 -46.57 -38.97 53.14
N GLU A 411 -46.94 -39.86 52.21
CA GLU A 411 -46.38 -39.90 50.86
C GLU A 411 -46.67 -38.61 50.08
N LEU A 412 -47.91 -38.11 50.11
CA LEU A 412 -48.29 -36.82 49.50
C LEU A 412 -47.48 -35.65 50.07
N ASP A 413 -47.21 -35.63 51.37
CA ASP A 413 -46.39 -34.59 52.00
C ASP A 413 -44.90 -34.69 51.65
N THR A 414 -44.37 -35.88 51.31
CA THR A 414 -43.04 -35.98 50.70
C THR A 414 -43.04 -35.44 49.26
N GLN A 415 -44.08 -35.74 48.47
CA GLN A 415 -44.21 -35.25 47.10
C GLN A 415 -44.42 -33.73 47.04
N ARG A 416 -45.15 -33.14 48.00
CA ARG A 416 -45.28 -31.67 48.16
C ARG A 416 -43.94 -31.01 48.45
N ARG A 417 -43.14 -31.59 49.36
CA ARG A 417 -41.78 -31.11 49.66
C ARG A 417 -40.83 -31.21 48.46
N ALA A 418 -40.87 -32.32 47.72
CA ALA A 418 -40.10 -32.49 46.49
C ALA A 418 -40.49 -31.46 45.41
N ASN A 419 -41.79 -31.22 45.21
CA ASN A 419 -42.27 -30.18 44.30
C ASN A 419 -41.85 -28.76 44.74
N GLY A 420 -41.84 -28.47 46.04
CA GLY A 420 -41.33 -27.20 46.57
C GLY A 420 -39.85 -26.96 46.25
N LEU A 421 -39.02 -28.00 46.36
CA LEU A 421 -37.60 -27.96 45.95
C LEU A 421 -37.43 -27.74 44.44
N LEU A 422 -38.22 -28.44 43.61
CA LEU A 422 -38.20 -28.24 42.15
C LEU A 422 -38.65 -26.82 41.76
N GLN A 423 -39.66 -26.25 42.44
CA GLN A 423 -40.08 -24.87 42.20
C GLN A 423 -39.01 -23.84 42.58
N LEU A 424 -38.21 -24.09 43.63
CA LEU A 424 -37.05 -23.25 43.97
C LEU A 424 -35.97 -23.34 42.88
N GLN A 425 -35.63 -24.55 42.43
CA GLN A 425 -34.68 -24.74 41.31
C GLN A 425 -35.14 -24.07 40.01
N ILE A 426 -36.44 -24.14 39.69
CA ILE A 426 -37.01 -23.44 38.53
C ILE A 426 -36.84 -21.92 38.67
N LYS A 427 -37.08 -21.35 39.86
CA LYS A 427 -36.88 -19.91 40.11
C LYS A 427 -35.42 -19.48 40.01
N ASP A 428 -34.49 -20.28 40.52
CA ASP A 428 -33.06 -19.99 40.39
C ASP A 428 -32.56 -20.08 38.94
N LEU A 429 -33.02 -21.08 38.17
CA LEU A 429 -32.73 -21.19 36.74
C LEU A 429 -33.35 -20.03 35.93
N GLN A 430 -34.57 -19.60 36.26
CA GLN A 430 -35.19 -18.40 35.67
C GLN A 430 -34.37 -17.14 35.98
N LYS A 431 -33.89 -16.99 37.22
CA LYS A 431 -33.01 -15.88 37.62
C LYS A 431 -31.70 -15.91 36.84
N GLN A 432 -31.04 -17.06 36.71
CA GLN A 432 -29.82 -17.22 35.90
C GLN A 432 -30.06 -16.88 34.42
N LEU A 433 -31.17 -17.36 33.83
CA LEU A 433 -31.56 -17.01 32.46
C LEU A 433 -31.79 -15.51 32.26
N SER A 434 -32.34 -14.81 33.27
CA SER A 434 -32.51 -13.35 33.25
C SER A 434 -31.17 -12.60 33.31
N MET A 435 -30.21 -13.07 34.10
CA MET A 435 -28.86 -12.48 34.15
C MET A 435 -28.13 -12.70 32.83
N CYS A 436 -28.15 -13.91 32.28
CA CYS A 436 -27.57 -14.19 30.97
C CYS A 436 -28.23 -13.40 29.83
N HIS A 437 -29.53 -13.10 29.90
CA HIS A 437 -30.18 -12.18 28.95
C HIS A 437 -29.69 -10.74 29.11
N GLY A 438 -29.53 -10.26 30.35
CA GLY A 438 -28.94 -8.97 30.64
C GLY A 438 -27.53 -8.83 30.07
N GLU A 439 -26.65 -9.78 30.39
CA GLU A 439 -25.28 -9.86 29.86
C GLU A 439 -25.25 -9.93 28.32
N ARG A 440 -26.13 -10.72 27.71
CA ARG A 440 -26.24 -10.84 26.25
C ARG A 440 -26.69 -9.53 25.60
N SER A 441 -27.57 -8.77 26.25
CA SER A 441 -27.99 -7.43 25.79
C SER A 441 -26.86 -6.40 25.93
N ALA A 442 -26.11 -6.42 27.03
CA ALA A 442 -24.95 -5.57 27.23
C ALA A 442 -23.81 -5.87 26.23
N ALA A 443 -23.62 -7.15 25.90
CA ALA A 443 -22.68 -7.57 24.86
C ALA A 443 -23.16 -7.20 23.44
N ALA A 444 -24.48 -7.09 23.21
CA ALA A 444 -25.03 -6.61 21.95
C ALA A 444 -24.83 -5.10 21.79
N THR A 445 -25.20 -4.30 22.79
CA THR A 445 -24.99 -2.84 22.76
C THR A 445 -23.50 -2.49 22.60
N ALA A 446 -22.60 -3.16 23.34
CA ALA A 446 -21.16 -2.96 23.20
C ALA A 446 -20.62 -3.30 21.79
N ARG A 447 -21.23 -4.25 21.06
CA ARG A 447 -20.87 -4.55 19.67
C ARG A 447 -21.37 -3.48 18.71
N ASP A 448 -22.54 -2.91 18.95
CA ASP A 448 -23.11 -1.87 18.10
C ASP A 448 -22.38 -0.53 18.31
N ASP A 449 -21.94 -0.22 19.54
CA ASP A 449 -21.03 0.89 19.82
C ASP A 449 -19.68 0.72 19.10
N GLN A 450 -19.11 -0.50 19.11
CA GLN A 450 -17.88 -0.82 18.36
C GLN A 450 -18.09 -0.67 16.85
N ARG A 451 -19.24 -1.08 16.30
CA ARG A 451 -19.59 -0.88 14.88
C ARG A 451 -19.72 0.61 14.53
N ALA A 452 -20.35 1.40 15.40
CA ALA A 452 -20.46 2.86 15.22
C ALA A 452 -19.08 3.54 15.24
N ALA A 453 -18.18 3.12 16.14
CA ALA A 453 -16.80 3.61 16.19
C ALA A 453 -16.00 3.24 14.92
N VAL A 454 -16.14 2.01 14.41
CA VAL A 454 -15.51 1.58 13.15
C VAL A 454 -16.04 2.36 11.95
N ALA A 455 -17.36 2.57 11.85
CA ALA A 455 -17.96 3.37 10.79
C ALA A 455 -17.47 4.83 10.81
N LYS A 456 -17.35 5.42 12.00
CA LYS A 456 -16.78 6.77 12.17
C LYS A 456 -15.33 6.83 11.69
N LEU A 457 -14.47 5.90 12.12
CA LEU A 457 -13.08 5.83 11.67
C LEU A 457 -12.95 5.62 10.16
N GLN A 458 -13.84 4.83 9.53
CA GLN A 458 -13.88 4.69 8.08
C GLN A 458 -14.24 6.00 7.38
N SER A 459 -15.18 6.78 7.92
CA SER A 459 -15.53 8.11 7.38
C SER A 459 -14.38 9.12 7.54
N ASP A 460 -13.67 9.11 8.66
CA ASP A 460 -12.49 9.95 8.90
C ASP A 460 -11.34 9.58 7.94
N ILE A 461 -11.10 8.28 7.68
CA ILE A 461 -10.12 7.81 6.69
C ILE A 461 -10.49 8.26 5.27
N GLN A 462 -11.78 8.23 4.90
CA GLN A 462 -12.24 8.74 3.60
C GLN A 462 -12.04 10.26 3.49
N ARG A 463 -12.35 11.03 4.54
CA ARG A 463 -12.06 12.48 4.58
C ARG A 463 -10.57 12.77 4.42
N MET A 464 -9.71 12.08 5.18
CA MET A 464 -8.26 12.24 5.10
C MET A 464 -7.70 11.92 3.70
N ARG A 465 -8.25 10.92 3.00
CA ARG A 465 -7.88 10.60 1.61
C ARG A 465 -8.29 11.70 0.62
N LEU A 466 -9.49 12.28 0.79
CA LEU A 466 -9.95 13.40 -0.02
C LEU A 466 -9.08 14.66 0.20
N GLU A 467 -8.77 14.99 1.45
CA GLU A 467 -7.88 16.11 1.78
C GLU A 467 -6.45 15.90 1.24
N ALA A 468 -5.92 14.67 1.28
CA ALA A 468 -4.62 14.36 0.68
C ALA A 468 -4.64 14.57 -0.85
N ALA A 469 -5.66 14.05 -1.53
CA ALA A 469 -5.83 14.25 -2.98
C ALA A 469 -6.02 15.74 -3.37
N GLN A 470 -6.66 16.53 -2.51
CA GLN A 470 -6.76 17.99 -2.69
C GLN A 470 -5.39 18.66 -2.55
N ARG A 471 -4.61 18.35 -1.51
CA ARG A 471 -3.26 18.90 -1.32
C ARG A 471 -2.30 18.52 -2.45
N ASP A 472 -2.41 17.31 -2.98
CA ASP A 472 -1.58 16.89 -4.13
C ASP A 472 -2.01 17.58 -5.45
N LYS A 473 -3.31 17.87 -5.61
CA LYS A 473 -3.80 18.72 -6.72
C LYS A 473 -3.31 20.17 -6.58
N GLU A 474 -3.33 20.73 -5.36
CA GLU A 474 -2.81 22.07 -5.08
C GLU A 474 -1.30 22.17 -5.34
N ARG A 475 -0.53 21.14 -4.96
CA ARG A 475 0.89 21.02 -5.31
C ARG A 475 1.11 20.97 -6.82
N ALA A 476 0.37 20.15 -7.54
CA ALA A 476 0.50 20.04 -8.99
C ALA A 476 0.21 21.36 -9.71
N VAL A 477 -0.81 22.12 -9.26
CA VAL A 477 -1.14 23.46 -9.77
C VAL A 477 -0.07 24.50 -9.37
N GLY A 478 0.47 24.42 -8.15
CA GLY A 478 1.58 25.26 -7.72
C GLY A 478 2.86 25.02 -8.52
N GLU A 479 3.19 23.75 -8.80
CA GLU A 479 4.32 23.37 -9.65
C GLU A 479 4.14 23.80 -11.11
N SER A 480 2.93 23.70 -11.68
CA SER A 480 2.69 24.19 -13.04
C SER A 480 2.82 25.71 -13.12
N ALA A 481 2.24 26.44 -12.16
CA ALA A 481 2.36 27.90 -12.07
C ALA A 481 3.82 28.35 -11.87
N ALA A 482 4.61 27.64 -11.05
CA ALA A 482 6.03 27.92 -10.86
C ALA A 482 6.85 27.66 -12.14
N ARG A 483 6.53 26.59 -12.89
CA ARG A 483 7.18 26.30 -14.19
C ARG A 483 6.82 27.35 -15.25
N GLU A 484 5.58 27.80 -15.30
CA GLU A 484 5.14 28.87 -16.20
C GLU A 484 5.78 30.21 -15.86
N ALA A 485 5.86 30.58 -14.58
CA ALA A 485 6.54 31.79 -14.13
C ALA A 485 8.05 31.75 -14.46
N ALA A 486 8.72 30.63 -14.22
CA ALA A 486 10.14 30.45 -14.58
C ALA A 486 10.37 30.47 -16.10
N ALA A 487 9.43 29.94 -16.90
CA ALA A 487 9.47 30.03 -18.35
C ALA A 487 9.28 31.47 -18.86
N ALA A 488 8.38 32.24 -18.24
CA ALA A 488 8.14 33.65 -18.57
C ALA A 488 9.35 34.54 -18.23
N GLU A 489 9.95 34.37 -17.04
CA GLU A 489 11.21 35.02 -16.65
C GLU A 489 12.34 34.70 -17.64
N LYS A 490 12.51 33.41 -17.99
CA LYS A 490 13.51 32.98 -18.97
C LYS A 490 13.29 33.61 -20.34
N ALA A 491 12.05 33.65 -20.84
CA ALA A 491 11.71 34.28 -22.12
C ALA A 491 12.01 35.80 -22.11
N LYS A 492 11.71 36.48 -21.00
CA LYS A 492 12.01 37.91 -20.81
C LYS A 492 13.51 38.19 -20.81
N LEU A 493 14.31 37.39 -20.10
CA LEU A 493 15.77 37.50 -20.09
C LEU A 493 16.38 37.18 -21.46
N GLN A 494 15.82 36.21 -22.21
CA GLN A 494 16.25 35.93 -23.58
C GLN A 494 15.94 37.09 -24.53
N ALA A 495 14.76 37.72 -24.43
CA ALA A 495 14.42 38.90 -25.22
C ALA A 495 15.37 40.08 -24.93
N GLN A 496 15.69 40.34 -23.66
CA GLN A 496 16.66 41.38 -23.27
C GLN A 496 18.08 41.09 -23.79
N LEU A 497 18.50 39.82 -23.83
CA LEU A 497 19.80 39.43 -24.35
C LEU A 497 19.88 39.54 -25.89
N GLU A 498 18.78 39.27 -26.61
CA GLU A 498 18.68 39.58 -28.03
C GLU A 498 18.69 41.08 -28.32
N GLU A 499 18.00 41.88 -27.50
CA GLU A 499 17.95 43.35 -27.64
C GLU A 499 19.34 43.97 -27.41
N ALA A 500 20.03 43.59 -26.33
CA ALA A 500 21.43 43.96 -26.09
C ALA A 500 22.36 43.47 -27.22
N GLY A 501 22.08 42.31 -27.82
CA GLY A 501 22.80 41.81 -29.00
C GLY A 501 22.60 42.68 -30.25
N ARG A 502 21.39 43.20 -30.47
CA ARG A 502 21.06 44.14 -31.56
C ARG A 502 21.69 45.51 -31.31
N GLU A 503 21.66 46.01 -30.09
CA GLU A 503 22.34 47.26 -29.70
C GLU A 503 23.87 47.15 -29.87
N ALA A 504 24.48 46.04 -29.46
CA ALA A 504 25.90 45.79 -29.69
C ALA A 504 26.26 45.69 -31.18
N ALA A 505 25.37 45.15 -32.02
CA ALA A 505 25.54 45.14 -33.48
C ALA A 505 25.45 46.56 -34.07
N LEU A 506 24.49 47.39 -33.62
CA LEU A 506 24.38 48.80 -34.01
C LEU A 506 25.60 49.63 -33.55
N ALA A 507 26.10 49.41 -32.33
CA ALA A 507 27.30 50.06 -31.85
C ALA A 507 28.54 49.70 -32.69
N ARG A 508 28.63 48.45 -33.19
CA ARG A 508 29.68 48.04 -34.13
C ARG A 508 29.55 48.71 -35.49
N THR A 509 28.34 48.79 -36.07
CA THR A 509 28.16 49.47 -37.38
C THR A 509 28.42 50.98 -37.29
N LEU A 510 28.06 51.62 -36.17
CA LEU A 510 28.41 53.02 -35.89
C LEU A 510 29.93 53.18 -35.75
N SER A 511 30.61 52.35 -34.96
CA SER A 511 32.07 52.34 -34.86
C SER A 511 32.76 52.17 -36.21
N ASP A 512 32.28 51.24 -37.05
CA ASP A 512 32.82 51.01 -38.40
C ASP A 512 32.58 52.21 -39.33
N SER A 513 31.43 52.89 -39.22
CA SER A 513 31.17 54.13 -39.97
C SER A 513 32.11 55.26 -39.55
N TRP A 514 32.30 55.46 -38.24
CA TRP A 514 33.23 56.46 -37.69
C TRP A 514 34.67 56.15 -38.09
N GLN A 515 35.08 54.87 -38.11
CA GLN A 515 36.41 54.50 -38.61
C GLN A 515 36.57 54.75 -40.12
N ARG A 516 35.52 54.62 -40.93
CA ARG A 516 35.57 54.99 -42.36
C ARG A 516 35.72 56.50 -42.51
N GLU A 517 34.90 57.29 -41.83
CA GLU A 517 35.00 58.75 -41.81
C GLU A 517 36.39 59.22 -41.32
N LEU A 518 36.96 58.56 -40.31
CA LEU A 518 38.28 58.90 -39.78
C LEU A 518 39.43 58.49 -40.71
N ARG A 519 39.26 57.43 -41.51
CA ARG A 519 40.17 57.08 -42.62
C ARG A 519 40.04 58.08 -43.78
N GLU A 520 38.83 58.52 -44.09
CA GLU A 520 38.57 59.50 -45.15
C GLU A 520 39.03 60.91 -44.76
N ALA A 521 38.87 61.32 -43.51
CA ALA A 521 39.46 62.55 -42.97
C ALA A 521 40.99 62.50 -43.05
N ARG A 522 41.62 61.36 -42.74
CA ARG A 522 43.07 61.16 -42.90
C ARG A 522 43.52 61.20 -44.36
N SER A 523 42.74 60.65 -45.31
CA SER A 523 43.08 60.72 -46.74
C SER A 523 42.88 62.12 -47.33
N ARG A 524 41.87 62.87 -46.86
CA ARG A 524 41.69 64.30 -47.19
C ARG A 524 42.83 65.15 -46.60
N ILE A 525 43.26 64.90 -45.36
CA ILE A 525 44.42 65.57 -44.76
C ILE A 525 45.71 65.25 -45.53
N SER A 526 45.93 64.01 -45.97
CA SER A 526 47.12 63.67 -46.78
C SER A 526 47.04 64.11 -48.25
N ALA A 527 45.84 64.38 -48.78
CA ALA A 527 45.65 65.08 -50.05
C ALA A 527 45.99 66.57 -49.91
N LEU A 528 45.40 67.27 -48.93
CA LEU A 528 45.70 68.67 -48.61
C LEU A 528 47.17 68.89 -48.24
N GLY A 529 47.81 67.91 -47.57
CA GLY A 529 49.24 67.92 -47.30
C GLY A 529 50.07 67.88 -48.59
N ARG A 530 49.72 66.99 -49.54
CA ARG A 530 50.37 66.92 -50.86
C ARG A 530 50.10 68.15 -51.72
N GLU A 531 48.92 68.75 -51.63
CA GLU A 531 48.59 70.00 -52.32
C GLU A 531 49.39 71.18 -51.74
N LEU A 532 49.48 71.30 -50.40
CA LEU A 532 50.35 72.27 -49.75
C LEU A 532 51.82 72.06 -50.13
N GLU A 533 52.28 70.82 -50.22
CA GLU A 533 53.65 70.48 -50.61
C GLU A 533 53.92 70.78 -52.10
N ALA A 534 52.96 70.50 -52.98
CA ALA A 534 53.02 70.88 -54.40
C ALA A 534 53.03 72.41 -54.60
N VAL A 535 52.18 73.16 -53.87
CA VAL A 535 52.21 74.63 -53.86
C VAL A 535 53.55 75.14 -53.30
N ARG A 536 54.13 74.47 -52.31
CA ARG A 536 55.46 74.80 -51.76
C ARG A 536 56.59 74.51 -52.74
N SER A 537 56.49 73.46 -53.56
CA SER A 537 57.39 73.18 -54.67
C SER A 537 57.27 74.25 -55.75
N GLN A 538 56.06 74.59 -56.20
CA GLN A 538 55.82 75.69 -57.15
C GLN A 538 56.35 77.05 -56.64
N LEU A 539 56.22 77.33 -55.33
CA LEU A 539 56.77 78.53 -54.70
C LEU A 539 58.31 78.50 -54.56
N ASN A 540 58.93 77.32 -54.61
CA ASN A 540 60.39 77.17 -54.62
C ASN A 540 60.98 77.15 -56.03
N GLU A 541 60.24 76.67 -57.04
CA GLU A 541 60.61 76.76 -58.46
C GLU A 541 60.39 78.17 -59.01
N GLY A 542 59.38 78.91 -58.52
CA GLY A 542 59.12 80.31 -58.89
C GLY A 542 60.06 81.37 -58.28
N LYS A 543 61.18 80.97 -57.65
CA LYS A 543 62.02 81.88 -56.84
C LYS A 543 63.06 82.71 -57.61
N VAL A 544 62.96 82.82 -58.92
CA VAL A 544 63.84 83.70 -59.72
C VAL A 544 63.09 84.91 -60.32
N GLU A 545 61.80 84.79 -60.70
CA GLU A 545 61.07 85.93 -61.30
C GLU A 545 59.59 86.02 -60.90
N HIS A 546 59.26 86.79 -59.85
CA HIS A 546 58.20 87.84 -59.80
C HIS A 546 57.80 88.23 -58.37
N VAL A 547 58.35 89.35 -57.86
CA VAL A 547 58.11 89.89 -56.50
C VAL A 547 56.78 90.69 -56.40
N ARG A 548 55.70 90.28 -57.09
CA ARG A 548 54.41 91.03 -57.09
C ARG A 548 53.12 90.22 -56.94
N SER A 549 53.18 88.94 -56.56
CA SER A 549 51.99 88.14 -56.18
C SER A 549 52.05 87.49 -54.80
N GLY A 550 53.15 87.68 -54.04
CA GLY A 550 53.38 87.01 -52.75
C GLY A 550 52.28 87.21 -51.68
N ALA A 551 51.67 88.40 -51.62
CA ALA A 551 50.63 88.69 -50.63
C ALA A 551 49.35 87.84 -50.79
N ALA A 552 49.01 87.40 -52.01
CA ALA A 552 47.85 86.55 -52.24
C ALA A 552 48.12 85.08 -51.84
N ALA A 553 49.32 84.58 -52.13
CA ALA A 553 49.74 83.23 -51.75
C ALA A 553 49.91 83.09 -50.23
N GLU A 554 50.48 84.09 -49.54
CA GLU A 554 50.57 84.07 -48.08
C GLU A 554 49.19 84.13 -47.41
N GLY A 555 48.25 84.92 -47.95
CA GLY A 555 46.86 84.92 -47.49
C GLY A 555 46.18 83.55 -47.58
N GLN A 556 46.39 82.82 -48.69
CA GLN A 556 45.88 81.45 -48.85
C GLN A 556 46.56 80.45 -47.91
N VAL A 557 47.88 80.56 -47.68
CA VAL A 557 48.60 79.70 -46.73
C VAL A 557 48.16 79.97 -45.28
N VAL A 558 47.88 81.21 -44.91
CA VAL A 558 47.34 81.56 -43.58
C VAL A 558 45.90 81.05 -43.43
N ALA A 559 45.05 81.19 -44.45
CA ALA A 559 43.69 80.66 -44.44
C ALA A 559 43.67 79.12 -44.33
N LEU A 560 44.53 78.42 -45.09
CA LEU A 560 44.67 76.96 -45.01
C LEU A 560 45.21 76.51 -43.65
N ARG A 561 46.17 77.24 -43.05
CA ARG A 561 46.64 76.97 -41.68
C ARG A 561 45.54 77.16 -40.64
N ALA A 562 44.71 78.19 -40.76
CA ALA A 562 43.57 78.41 -39.88
C ALA A 562 42.51 77.30 -40.01
N GLN A 563 42.22 76.85 -41.24
CA GLN A 563 41.33 75.71 -41.48
C GLN A 563 41.91 74.40 -40.92
N LEU A 564 43.21 74.17 -41.08
CA LEU A 564 43.88 72.96 -40.59
C LEU A 564 43.91 72.93 -39.05
N ALA A 565 44.16 74.07 -38.40
CA ALA A 565 44.05 74.21 -36.95
C ALA A 565 42.61 73.96 -36.44
N ALA A 566 41.60 74.53 -37.11
CA ALA A 566 40.19 74.29 -36.75
C ALA A 566 39.80 72.80 -36.91
N ARG A 567 40.24 72.14 -37.98
CA ARG A 567 40.02 70.68 -38.18
C ARG A 567 40.78 69.83 -37.16
N GLU A 568 41.96 70.25 -36.71
CA GLU A 568 42.67 69.60 -35.62
C GLU A 568 41.95 69.74 -34.27
N GLU A 569 41.30 70.88 -34.00
CA GLU A 569 40.47 71.06 -32.81
C GLU A 569 39.17 70.26 -32.87
N GLU A 570 38.51 70.16 -34.03
CA GLU A 570 37.40 69.23 -34.24
C GLU A 570 37.82 67.78 -33.98
N VAL A 571 38.96 67.34 -34.51
CA VAL A 571 39.49 65.98 -34.26
C VAL A 571 39.86 65.79 -32.77
N ARG A 572 40.31 66.83 -32.07
CA ARG A 572 40.52 66.78 -30.61
C ARG A 572 39.20 66.66 -29.84
N ARG A 573 38.15 67.39 -30.21
CA ARG A 573 36.79 67.23 -29.63
C ARG A 573 36.24 65.84 -29.87
N VAL A 574 36.22 65.36 -31.11
CA VAL A 574 35.71 64.01 -31.45
C VAL A 574 36.47 62.91 -30.71
N LYS A 575 37.78 63.06 -30.47
CA LYS A 575 38.55 62.12 -29.63
C LYS A 575 38.16 62.17 -28.15
N LEU A 576 37.89 63.35 -27.60
CA LEU A 576 37.43 63.50 -26.21
C LEU A 576 36.00 62.95 -26.04
N ASP A 577 35.13 63.19 -27.00
CA ASP A 577 33.76 62.67 -27.01
C ASP A 577 33.74 61.14 -27.17
N ALA A 578 34.56 60.58 -28.07
CA ALA A 578 34.74 59.13 -28.20
C ALA A 578 35.28 58.50 -26.91
N ALA A 579 36.27 59.13 -26.25
CA ALA A 579 36.79 58.65 -24.96
C ALA A 579 35.75 58.76 -23.82
N SER A 580 34.89 59.79 -23.86
CA SER A 580 33.76 59.94 -22.93
C SER A 580 32.74 58.82 -23.11
N VAL A 581 32.33 58.54 -24.36
CA VAL A 581 31.41 57.44 -24.70
C VAL A 581 32.00 56.08 -24.32
N GLN A 582 33.28 55.84 -24.61
CA GLN A 582 33.95 54.60 -24.20
C GLN A 582 33.92 54.40 -22.67
N LYS A 583 34.19 55.46 -21.90
CA LYS A 583 34.15 55.42 -20.43
C LYS A 583 32.73 55.28 -19.86
N GLN A 584 31.70 55.69 -20.61
CA GLN A 584 30.30 55.42 -20.27
C GLN A 584 29.93 53.96 -20.53
N LEU A 585 30.38 53.38 -21.66
CA LEU A 585 30.18 51.97 -21.99
C LEU A 585 30.89 51.04 -20.99
N GLU A 586 32.13 51.35 -20.59
CA GLU A 586 32.85 50.61 -19.54
C GLU A 586 32.06 50.60 -18.21
N LYS A 587 31.52 51.74 -17.78
CA LYS A 587 30.66 51.82 -16.59
C LYS A 587 29.34 51.06 -16.73
N ALA A 588 28.76 50.97 -17.92
CA ALA A 588 27.56 50.19 -18.18
C ALA A 588 27.85 48.68 -18.08
N ILE A 589 28.96 48.24 -18.66
CA ILE A 589 29.44 46.85 -18.56
C ILE A 589 29.70 46.46 -17.11
N GLU A 590 30.37 47.31 -16.31
CA GLU A 590 30.57 47.03 -14.89
C GLU A 590 29.26 46.99 -14.06
N ARG A 591 28.20 47.70 -14.47
CA ARG A 591 26.88 47.59 -13.81
C ARG A 591 26.24 46.25 -14.12
N LEU A 592 26.18 45.88 -15.40
CA LEU A 592 25.62 44.60 -15.84
C LEU A 592 26.38 43.41 -15.24
N GLN A 593 27.71 43.49 -15.10
CA GLN A 593 28.50 42.48 -14.39
C GLN A 593 28.08 42.34 -12.92
N ARG A 594 27.94 43.45 -12.18
CA ARG A 594 27.47 43.41 -10.78
C ARG A 594 26.05 42.87 -10.65
N GLU A 595 25.17 43.14 -11.61
CA GLU A 595 23.81 42.60 -11.66
C GLU A 595 23.79 41.10 -11.96
N VAL A 596 24.65 40.61 -12.88
CA VAL A 596 24.83 39.18 -13.14
C VAL A 596 25.42 38.46 -11.93
N ASP A 597 26.42 39.03 -11.26
CA ASP A 597 27.02 38.46 -10.04
C ASP A 597 26.01 38.44 -8.88
N ALA A 598 25.19 39.47 -8.72
CA ALA A 598 24.10 39.49 -7.74
C ALA A 598 23.02 38.45 -8.05
N GLY A 599 22.64 38.29 -9.33
CA GLY A 599 21.72 37.24 -9.78
C GLY A 599 22.28 35.83 -9.56
N ALA A 600 23.58 35.63 -9.83
CA ALA A 600 24.27 34.37 -9.56
C ALA A 600 24.35 34.07 -8.05
N ALA A 601 24.57 35.09 -7.22
CA ALA A 601 24.54 34.98 -5.77
C ALA A 601 23.13 34.64 -5.24
N GLU A 602 22.06 35.24 -5.78
CA GLU A 602 20.69 34.91 -5.38
C GLU A 602 20.27 33.51 -5.87
N VAL A 603 20.68 33.08 -7.07
CA VAL A 603 20.51 31.69 -7.52
C VAL A 603 21.28 30.70 -6.65
N ALA A 604 22.50 31.04 -6.23
CA ALA A 604 23.27 30.23 -5.28
C ALA A 604 22.61 30.21 -3.89
N ARG A 605 21.99 31.32 -3.45
CA ARG A 605 21.22 31.41 -2.22
C ARG A 605 19.94 30.57 -2.29
N LEU A 606 19.23 30.58 -3.41
CA LEU A 606 18.03 29.77 -3.63
C LEU A 606 18.36 28.28 -3.67
N LYS A 607 19.40 27.87 -4.42
CA LYS A 607 19.90 26.48 -4.38
C LYS A 607 20.38 26.07 -2.99
N GLY A 608 21.12 26.96 -2.31
CA GLY A 608 21.54 26.74 -0.92
C GLY A 608 20.37 26.66 0.06
N VAL A 609 19.24 27.32 -0.21
CA VAL A 609 18.01 27.20 0.58
C VAL A 609 17.26 25.91 0.24
N GLU A 610 17.24 25.44 -1.01
CA GLU A 610 16.67 24.14 -1.36
C GLU A 610 17.48 22.98 -0.74
N ASP A 611 18.81 23.00 -0.86
CA ASP A 611 19.69 22.00 -0.26
C ASP A 611 19.70 22.08 1.29
N ALA A 612 19.72 23.28 1.89
CA ALA A 612 19.69 23.42 3.35
C ALA A 612 18.30 23.13 3.94
N ALA A 613 17.19 23.48 3.28
CA ALA A 613 15.86 23.18 3.76
C ALA A 613 15.52 21.68 3.66
N LEU A 614 16.08 20.97 2.68
CA LEU A 614 15.95 19.51 2.57
C LEU A 614 16.92 18.75 3.51
N PHE A 615 18.09 19.31 3.85
CA PHE A 615 19.12 18.57 4.62
C PHE A 615 19.41 19.06 6.05
N THR A 616 18.88 20.21 6.52
CA THR A 616 19.18 20.72 7.88
C THR A 616 17.97 20.94 8.79
N ARG A 617 16.77 20.44 8.41
CA ARG A 617 15.60 20.31 9.32
C ARG A 617 15.25 18.88 9.74
N LEU A 618 16.19 17.94 9.57
CA LEU A 618 16.15 16.62 10.20
C LEU A 618 17.40 16.39 11.05
N PRO A 619 17.32 16.49 12.39
CA PRO A 619 18.38 16.05 13.27
C PRO A 619 18.57 14.53 13.16
N PRO A 620 19.80 14.01 13.12
CA PRO A 620 20.02 12.57 13.11
C PRO A 620 19.57 11.93 14.44
N VAL A 621 18.75 10.89 14.33
CA VAL A 621 18.63 9.75 15.28
C VAL A 621 18.13 10.07 16.72
N ALA A 622 17.73 11.31 17.05
CA ALA A 622 17.21 11.64 18.40
C ALA A 622 15.68 11.49 18.59
N ARG A 623 14.87 11.33 17.52
CA ARG A 623 13.39 11.23 17.61
C ARG A 623 12.82 9.81 17.56
N ALA A 624 13.63 8.81 17.21
CA ALA A 624 13.23 7.41 17.35
C ALA A 624 13.07 7.02 18.82
N ALA A 625 13.90 7.58 19.72
CA ALA A 625 13.75 7.43 21.16
C ALA A 625 12.50 8.16 21.67
N THR A 626 12.34 9.46 21.40
CA THR A 626 11.21 10.22 21.97
C THR A 626 9.85 9.79 21.43
N ILE A 627 9.72 9.37 20.17
CA ILE A 627 8.44 8.81 19.67
C ILE A 627 8.19 7.42 20.27
N HIS A 628 9.24 6.64 20.56
CA HIS A 628 9.06 5.37 21.27
C HIS A 628 8.70 5.60 22.74
N GLU A 629 9.34 6.55 23.43
CA GLU A 629 9.01 6.97 24.79
C GLU A 629 7.64 7.65 24.88
N GLU A 630 7.20 8.41 23.88
CA GLU A 630 5.85 8.99 23.80
C GLU A 630 4.81 7.92 23.48
N LEU A 631 5.11 6.92 22.64
CA LEU A 631 4.25 5.77 22.41
C LEU A 631 4.24 4.79 23.58
N GLU A 632 5.33 4.67 24.35
CA GLU A 632 5.39 3.90 25.58
C GLU A 632 4.74 4.64 26.73
N ALA A 633 4.87 5.97 26.82
CA ALA A 633 4.12 6.81 27.75
C ALA A 633 2.63 6.83 27.42
N LEU A 634 2.23 6.83 26.14
CA LEU A 634 0.84 6.65 25.73
C LEU A 634 0.34 5.21 25.98
N ARG A 635 1.17 4.17 25.76
CA ARG A 635 0.83 2.78 26.11
C ARG A 635 0.83 2.50 27.61
N LYS A 636 1.57 3.29 28.39
CA LYS A 636 1.60 3.26 29.86
C LYS A 636 0.41 4.04 30.40
N ALA A 637 0.16 5.25 29.94
CA ALA A 637 -1.07 6.00 30.24
C ALA A 637 -2.34 5.26 29.81
N LEU A 638 -2.33 4.52 28.69
CA LEU A 638 -3.44 3.63 28.32
C LEU A 638 -3.53 2.40 29.22
N ARG A 639 -2.41 1.80 29.65
CA ARG A 639 -2.45 0.70 30.64
C ARG A 639 -2.92 1.18 32.00
N ASP A 640 -2.44 2.32 32.48
CA ASP A 640 -2.80 2.92 33.76
C ASP A 640 -4.25 3.43 33.73
N ARG A 641 -4.75 3.91 32.56
CA ARG A 641 -6.16 4.26 32.36
C ARG A 641 -7.06 3.03 32.20
N MET A 642 -6.58 1.92 31.63
CA MET A 642 -7.32 0.64 31.55
C MET A 642 -7.32 -0.11 32.90
N ALA A 643 -6.27 0.02 33.70
CA ALA A 643 -6.19 -0.51 35.06
C ALA A 643 -6.92 0.39 36.08
N GLY A 644 -6.96 1.70 35.83
CA GLY A 644 -7.63 2.70 36.66
C GLY A 644 -9.12 2.91 36.35
N ALA A 645 -9.62 2.51 35.18
CA ALA A 645 -11.05 2.56 34.82
C ALA A 645 -11.91 1.47 35.51
N GLY A 646 -11.44 0.98 36.67
CA GLY A 646 -12.14 0.04 37.54
C GLY A 646 -12.79 0.67 38.77
N ALA A 647 -12.86 2.01 38.88
CA ALA A 647 -13.63 2.70 39.92
C ALA A 647 -13.96 4.16 39.55
N GLY A 648 -15.17 4.61 39.90
CA GLY A 648 -15.50 6.05 40.01
C GLY A 648 -16.27 6.66 38.84
N GLY A 649 -17.60 6.52 38.87
CA GLY A 649 -18.51 7.43 38.17
C GLY A 649 -19.18 8.39 39.16
N ALA A 650 -19.07 9.71 38.93
CA ALA A 650 -19.95 10.80 39.39
C ALA A 650 -19.43 12.08 38.71
N SER A 651 -20.18 12.80 37.86
CA SER A 651 -21.42 13.55 38.12
C SER A 651 -21.19 14.77 39.03
N ALA A 652 -21.37 15.98 38.47
CA ALA A 652 -21.37 17.23 39.22
C ALA A 652 -22.31 18.29 38.60
N HIS A 653 -23.08 18.92 39.49
CA HIS A 653 -23.88 20.15 39.39
C HIS A 653 -25.36 20.05 38.99
N LEU A 654 -26.27 20.14 39.97
CA LEU A 654 -26.70 21.40 40.62
C LEU A 654 -27.42 21.10 41.97
N PRO A 655 -27.66 22.11 42.86
CA PRO A 655 -27.86 21.88 44.30
C PRO A 655 -29.30 22.08 44.80
N LEU A 656 -29.61 21.57 46.00
CA LEU A 656 -30.28 22.32 47.08
C LEU A 656 -30.41 21.51 48.38
N SER A 657 -30.27 22.23 49.51
CA SER A 657 -30.75 21.92 50.87
C SER A 657 -30.14 20.75 51.67
N ALA A 658 -29.73 21.09 52.90
CA ALA A 658 -29.26 20.21 53.99
C ALA A 658 -30.42 19.97 55.01
N PRO A 659 -30.23 19.50 56.28
CA PRO A 659 -29.03 18.96 56.96
C PRO A 659 -29.30 17.74 57.90
N VAL A 660 -28.29 17.44 58.76
CA VAL A 660 -28.30 16.81 60.11
C VAL A 660 -28.16 15.28 60.27
N LEU A 661 -27.39 14.92 61.32
CA LEU A 661 -27.17 13.62 62.01
C LEU A 661 -26.21 12.65 61.30
N ASP A 662 -25.00 12.42 61.84
CA ASP A 662 -24.64 11.51 62.96
C ASP A 662 -24.74 10.01 62.58
N SER A 663 -23.85 9.10 62.98
CA SER A 663 -22.51 9.16 63.58
C SER A 663 -21.95 7.70 63.63
N HIS A 664 -20.67 7.50 64.02
CA HIS A 664 -20.07 6.20 64.43
C HIS A 664 -19.93 5.14 63.30
N SER A 665 -19.04 4.12 63.29
CA SER A 665 -17.74 3.77 63.89
C SER A 665 -17.48 2.28 63.51
N HIS A 666 -16.26 1.78 63.68
CA HIS A 666 -15.85 0.35 63.66
C HIS A 666 -15.67 -0.44 62.34
N SER A 667 -14.39 -0.77 62.08
CA SER A 667 -13.90 -2.02 61.46
C SER A 667 -13.95 -3.20 62.48
N PRO A 668 -13.46 -4.44 62.23
CA PRO A 668 -12.87 -5.05 61.01
C PRO A 668 -13.31 -6.55 60.76
N LEU A 669 -12.52 -7.31 59.98
CA LEU A 669 -12.35 -8.79 59.95
C LEU A 669 -13.43 -9.68 59.27
N SER A 670 -13.05 -10.36 58.17
CA SER A 670 -12.80 -11.82 58.11
C SER A 670 -12.82 -12.41 56.68
N SER A 671 -11.84 -13.26 56.35
CA SER A 671 -11.87 -14.18 55.19
C SER A 671 -12.86 -15.33 55.43
N PRO A 672 -13.28 -16.15 54.42
CA PRO A 672 -12.46 -17.33 54.06
C PRO A 672 -12.59 -17.93 52.63
N VAL A 673 -11.57 -18.75 52.28
CA VAL A 673 -11.62 -20.05 51.57
C VAL A 673 -12.54 -20.26 50.35
N GLY A 674 -11.94 -20.58 49.20
CA GLY A 674 -12.60 -21.20 48.05
C GLY A 674 -12.50 -22.75 48.05
N PRO A 675 -13.46 -23.48 47.47
CA PRO A 675 -13.47 -24.96 47.45
C PRO A 675 -12.75 -25.57 46.22
N ALA A 676 -12.38 -26.85 46.35
CA ALA A 676 -11.51 -27.59 45.45
C ALA A 676 -12.25 -28.35 44.31
N ALA A 677 -11.48 -28.80 43.32
CA ALA A 677 -11.94 -29.62 42.19
C ALA A 677 -12.15 -31.11 42.56
N PRO A 678 -13.09 -31.82 41.91
CA PRO A 678 -13.30 -33.26 42.11
C PRO A 678 -12.45 -34.15 41.15
N PRO A 679 -12.01 -35.36 41.58
CA PRO A 679 -11.33 -36.34 40.74
C PRO A 679 -12.31 -37.30 40.02
N PRO A 680 -11.86 -38.04 38.98
CA PRO A 680 -12.71 -38.94 38.19
C PRO A 680 -12.87 -40.35 38.82
N PRO A 681 -13.98 -41.08 38.53
CA PRO A 681 -14.21 -42.43 39.01
C PRO A 681 -13.54 -43.50 38.11
N GLY A 682 -12.92 -44.51 38.74
CA GLY A 682 -12.45 -45.74 38.08
C GLY A 682 -13.49 -46.88 38.18
N PRO A 683 -13.45 -47.88 37.28
CA PRO A 683 -14.34 -49.03 37.32
C PRO A 683 -13.82 -50.15 38.23
N SER A 684 -14.71 -50.94 38.82
CA SER A 684 -14.35 -52.15 39.58
C SER A 684 -15.30 -53.30 39.24
N LEU A 685 -14.72 -54.45 38.89
CA LEU A 685 -15.41 -55.72 38.63
C LEU A 685 -15.85 -56.38 39.94
N PRO A 686 -16.95 -57.18 39.94
CA PRO A 686 -17.27 -58.05 41.06
C PRO A 686 -16.59 -59.42 40.91
N ALA A 687 -16.00 -59.93 41.98
CA ALA A 687 -15.53 -61.31 42.07
C ALA A 687 -15.84 -61.91 43.46
N LEU A 688 -16.78 -62.86 43.45
CA LEU A 688 -16.73 -64.16 44.14
C LEU A 688 -16.73 -64.30 45.68
N VAL A 689 -17.54 -65.27 46.10
CA VAL A 689 -17.56 -66.04 47.37
C VAL A 689 -18.22 -65.39 48.60
N GLY A 690 -19.17 -66.15 49.17
CA GLY A 690 -20.02 -65.88 50.32
C GLY A 690 -21.18 -66.87 50.31
#